data_AF-A0A3E2J6Z4-F1
#
_entry.id   AF-A0A3E2J6Z4-F1
#
_cell.length_a   1.000
_cell.length_b   1.000
_cell.length_c   1.000
_cell.angle_alpha   90.00
_cell.angle_beta   90.00
_cell.angle_gamma   90.00
#
_symmetry.space_group_name_H-M   'P 1'
#
loop_
_entity.id
_entity.type
_entity.pdbx_description
1 polymer ?
#
loop_
_entity_poly.entity_id
_entity_poly.type
_entity_poly.pdbx_seq_one_letter_code
_entity_poly.pdbx_strand_id
1 'polypeptide(L)'
;MVQQTTKQARDLEHLLALYETFETAEDFENAEKIKQLIIKLYKQEYTIAFCGHFSAGKSSMINYLLGEQVLPSSPIPTSANTVKLKRGGNYAKVYYYQDKPVLFPAPYDYKAVKQFAKDGDSISSITISSSEFPLPETCVVMDTPGIDSTDDAHRVSTESALHLADIIFYVMDYNHVQSEVNFHFTKELQDAGKQVYLIINQIDKHDDTELGFAEFKNSVVDAFANWSVYPNGFFFTSLRELQNNQNQIEQVKEFIFKQGETGQDDSFESIFDSAGRLVENHLHRLKGKWEEENAANLEVLAELQVEERDQITERIFSLNQEKDRIASQADSTQEVFKGGLESTLKNAYIMPAQTRDLAKEYLEASQPEFKVGLLFSKKKTEEERERRQQAFLSDLQEKVRTQLEWHLKELAVKTLSEAGVHDSGLEKAVQEIEVSVSQTTIENPLKQQVNITGEYVLNYTNELAASIKKEARNAADSFVQSLYGYLKKEADEKVSYIEKELKSYERYQSAFESIRTMKDNLEKRKEALLALNEISISNPNPEQLVKQWLNEEEDVIIRHTDEFEPERLSNNNVEQVELVPHIVPDTNDGTEAFRGKDKLQQTAGELTKVSELIQPLRGFQTLYRELKEKAGRLETQTFTVALFGAFSAGKSSFANALMGDSVLPVSPNPTTAAINKIMASNSDHPHGTATVTLKSAEMLLEDISLALSSYDLTANTLDEAYKLTGELIDRTDAEEKGKTHLSFIKAFYQGLRDYQERLGTKLLVDMAGFRSFAAEESKSCFVDLIELYFDCDLTKQGMVLVDTPGADSINARHTGAAFEYIKNADAILFVTYYNHPFFKGRQRVFDPAWPRKGFFRHG
;
A
#
# COMPACT_ATOMS: atom_id res chain seq x y z
N MET A 1 -31.62 21.57 -18.98
CA MET A 1 -31.27 21.51 -20.42
C MET A 1 -30.02 22.33 -20.76
N VAL A 2 -30.03 23.67 -20.87
CA VAL A 2 -28.82 24.43 -21.31
C VAL A 2 -27.56 24.18 -20.45
N GLN A 3 -27.67 24.12 -19.11
CA GLN A 3 -26.53 23.80 -18.23
C GLN A 3 -26.02 22.35 -18.33
N GLN A 4 -26.91 21.40 -18.65
CA GLN A 4 -26.58 19.97 -18.79
C GLN A 4 -25.76 19.73 -20.08
N THR A 5 -26.13 20.42 -21.16
CA THR A 5 -25.42 20.36 -22.44
C THR A 5 -24.01 20.96 -22.36
N THR A 6 -23.81 22.03 -21.57
CA THR A 6 -22.49 22.64 -21.35
C THR A 6 -21.59 21.77 -20.47
N LYS A 7 -22.14 21.06 -19.49
CA LYS A 7 -21.38 20.12 -18.64
C LYS A 7 -20.91 18.91 -19.45
N GLN A 8 -21.80 18.28 -20.22
CA GLN A 8 -21.47 17.13 -21.07
C GLN A 8 -20.38 17.44 -22.11
N ALA A 9 -20.40 18.63 -22.71
CA ALA A 9 -19.36 19.05 -23.66
C ALA A 9 -17.98 19.14 -22.99
N ARG A 10 -17.90 19.73 -21.80
CA ARG A 10 -16.67 19.84 -21.01
C ARG A 10 -16.17 18.47 -20.54
N ASP A 11 -17.10 17.60 -20.16
CA ASP A 11 -16.79 16.25 -19.70
C ASP A 11 -16.17 15.41 -20.84
N LEU A 12 -16.74 15.53 -22.05
CA LEU A 12 -16.20 14.91 -23.26
C LEU A 12 -14.81 15.44 -23.62
N GLU A 13 -14.62 16.76 -23.55
CA GLU A 13 -13.34 17.43 -23.78
C GLU A 13 -12.24 16.89 -22.84
N HIS A 14 -12.56 16.71 -21.55
CA HIS A 14 -11.60 16.19 -20.59
C HIS A 14 -11.18 14.74 -20.88
N LEU A 15 -12.14 13.85 -21.15
CA LEU A 15 -11.83 12.46 -21.48
C LEU A 15 -11.00 12.35 -22.76
N LEU A 16 -11.29 13.18 -23.78
CA LEU A 16 -10.49 13.22 -25.00
C LEU A 16 -9.05 13.69 -24.74
N ALA A 17 -8.87 14.64 -23.83
CA ALA A 17 -7.55 15.11 -23.45
C ALA A 17 -6.75 14.02 -22.70
N LEU A 18 -7.41 13.22 -21.86
CA LEU A 18 -6.82 12.02 -21.25
C LEU A 18 -6.40 10.99 -22.30
N TYR A 19 -7.27 10.71 -23.29
CA TYR A 19 -6.97 9.82 -24.39
C TYR A 19 -5.70 10.25 -25.16
N GLU A 20 -5.63 11.51 -25.58
CA GLU A 20 -4.46 12.06 -26.31
C GLU A 20 -3.17 11.98 -25.46
N THR A 21 -3.29 12.24 -24.15
CA THR A 21 -2.16 12.17 -23.23
C THR A 21 -1.64 10.75 -23.07
N PHE A 22 -2.53 9.77 -22.98
CA PHE A 22 -2.17 8.36 -22.86
C PHE A 22 -1.56 7.82 -24.16
N GLU A 23 -2.16 8.14 -25.32
CA GLU A 23 -1.59 7.84 -26.65
C GLU A 23 -0.18 8.39 -26.82
N THR A 24 0.03 9.68 -26.50
CA THR A 24 1.34 10.34 -26.63
C THR A 24 2.39 9.71 -25.70
N ALA A 25 1.95 9.16 -24.58
CA ALA A 25 2.79 8.46 -23.62
C ALA A 25 2.96 6.96 -23.93
N GLU A 26 2.48 6.48 -25.09
CA GLU A 26 2.50 5.07 -25.49
C GLU A 26 1.78 4.15 -24.49
N ASP A 27 0.71 4.64 -23.86
CA ASP A 27 -0.18 3.91 -22.96
C ASP A 27 -1.45 3.47 -23.68
N PHE A 28 -1.29 2.64 -24.71
CA PHE A 28 -2.37 2.24 -25.62
C PHE A 28 -3.51 1.50 -24.92
N GLU A 29 -3.21 0.75 -23.85
CA GLU A 29 -4.24 0.01 -23.10
C GLU A 29 -5.17 0.95 -22.34
N ASN A 30 -4.63 1.90 -21.57
CA ASN A 30 -5.46 2.87 -20.86
C ASN A 30 -6.12 3.86 -21.84
N ALA A 31 -5.46 4.20 -22.95
CA ALA A 31 -6.06 5.01 -24.01
C ALA A 31 -7.31 4.34 -24.59
N GLU A 32 -7.24 3.05 -24.94
CA GLU A 32 -8.40 2.31 -25.44
C GLU A 32 -9.53 2.25 -24.39
N LYS A 33 -9.21 2.08 -23.10
CA LYS A 33 -10.21 2.12 -22.02
C LYS A 33 -10.88 3.51 -21.90
N ILE A 34 -10.14 4.60 -22.03
CA ILE A 34 -10.69 5.97 -22.09
C ILE A 34 -11.57 6.15 -23.34
N LYS A 35 -11.15 5.65 -24.51
CA LYS A 35 -11.96 5.68 -25.73
C LYS A 35 -13.31 4.98 -25.53
N GLN A 36 -13.33 3.83 -24.86
CA GLN A 36 -14.57 3.13 -24.55
C GLN A 36 -15.48 3.94 -23.61
N LEU A 37 -14.91 4.65 -22.62
CA LEU A 37 -15.66 5.57 -21.75
C LEU A 37 -16.22 6.77 -22.52
N ILE A 38 -15.47 7.32 -23.49
CA ILE A 38 -15.94 8.38 -24.38
C ILE A 38 -17.12 7.91 -25.23
N ILE A 39 -17.03 6.71 -25.82
CA ILE A 39 -18.12 6.13 -26.61
C ILE A 39 -19.35 5.89 -25.74
N LYS A 40 -19.17 5.37 -24.52
CA LYS A 40 -20.24 5.19 -23.52
C LYS A 40 -20.93 6.52 -23.20
N LEU A 41 -20.15 7.56 -22.91
CA LEU A 41 -20.63 8.92 -22.63
C LEU A 41 -21.46 9.46 -23.81
N TYR A 42 -20.96 9.30 -25.03
CA TYR A 42 -21.64 9.79 -26.24
C TYR A 42 -22.95 9.04 -26.53
N LYS A 43 -22.98 7.72 -26.32
CA LYS A 43 -24.18 6.89 -26.49
C LYS A 43 -25.16 6.98 -25.30
N GLN A 44 -24.75 7.62 -24.20
CA GLN A 44 -25.51 7.68 -22.94
C GLN A 44 -25.87 6.27 -22.42
N GLU A 45 -24.94 5.32 -22.58
CA GLU A 45 -25.16 3.93 -22.18
C GLU A 45 -25.01 3.77 -20.67
N TYR A 46 -26.06 3.28 -20.01
CA TYR A 46 -26.05 2.86 -18.60
C TYR A 46 -25.79 1.35 -18.52
N THR A 47 -24.62 0.97 -18.02
CA THR A 47 -24.11 -0.40 -18.03
C THR A 47 -24.24 -1.05 -16.67
N ILE A 48 -24.97 -2.16 -16.62
CA ILE A 48 -25.14 -3.02 -15.45
C ILE A 48 -24.35 -4.31 -15.70
N ALA A 49 -23.28 -4.51 -14.95
CA ALA A 49 -22.43 -5.69 -15.09
C ALA A 49 -22.81 -6.79 -14.09
N PHE A 50 -22.76 -8.04 -14.53
CA PHE A 50 -22.89 -9.23 -13.71
C PHE A 50 -21.54 -9.95 -13.66
N CYS A 51 -20.95 -10.01 -12.48
CA CYS A 51 -19.68 -10.69 -12.23
C CYS A 51 -19.78 -11.63 -11.03
N GLY A 52 -18.75 -12.44 -10.77
CA GLY A 52 -18.75 -13.40 -9.66
C GLY A 52 -18.20 -14.78 -10.02
N HIS A 53 -18.25 -15.68 -9.05
CA HIS A 53 -17.65 -17.00 -9.11
C HIS A 53 -18.18 -17.86 -10.29
N PHE A 54 -17.38 -18.82 -10.73
CA PHE A 54 -17.80 -19.76 -11.77
C PHE A 54 -19.00 -20.58 -11.27
N SER A 55 -19.97 -20.88 -12.13
CA SER A 55 -21.22 -21.59 -11.75
C SER A 55 -22.13 -20.91 -10.70
N ALA A 56 -21.88 -19.65 -10.32
CA ALA A 56 -22.77 -18.91 -9.41
C ALA A 56 -24.17 -18.61 -10.02
N GLY A 57 -24.33 -18.78 -11.33
CA GLY A 57 -25.61 -18.63 -12.04
C GLY A 57 -25.81 -17.31 -12.77
N LYS A 58 -24.75 -16.52 -12.99
CA LYS A 58 -24.76 -15.21 -13.70
C LYS A 58 -25.54 -15.24 -15.02
N SER A 59 -25.07 -16.01 -16.01
CA SER A 59 -25.70 -16.07 -17.33
C SER A 59 -27.12 -16.63 -17.29
N SER A 60 -27.43 -17.52 -16.33
CA SER A 60 -28.80 -18.03 -16.12
C SER A 60 -29.73 -16.95 -15.58
N MET A 61 -29.22 -16.09 -14.69
CA MET A 61 -29.94 -14.96 -14.13
C MET A 61 -30.20 -13.90 -15.20
N ILE A 62 -29.20 -13.58 -16.01
CA ILE A 62 -29.36 -12.65 -17.14
C ILE A 62 -30.42 -13.18 -18.12
N ASN A 63 -30.37 -14.46 -18.48
CA ASN A 63 -31.39 -15.08 -19.34
C ASN A 63 -32.80 -14.99 -18.71
N TYR A 64 -32.94 -15.19 -17.40
CA TYR A 64 -34.20 -15.03 -16.68
C TYR A 64 -34.71 -13.58 -16.76
N LEU A 65 -33.83 -12.61 -16.51
CA LEU A 65 -34.17 -11.19 -16.53
C LEU A 65 -34.61 -10.73 -17.92
N LEU A 66 -33.97 -11.24 -18.97
CA LEU A 66 -34.32 -10.95 -20.36
C LEU A 66 -35.54 -11.73 -20.87
N GLY A 67 -35.93 -12.81 -20.21
CA GLY A 67 -37.01 -13.69 -20.67
C GLY A 67 -36.64 -14.61 -21.83
N GLU A 68 -35.37 -14.63 -22.25
CA GLU A 68 -34.86 -15.38 -23.38
C GLU A 68 -33.56 -16.14 -23.04
N GLN A 69 -33.35 -17.30 -23.68
CA GLN A 69 -32.15 -18.13 -23.52
C GLN A 69 -31.02 -17.67 -24.45
N VAL A 70 -30.49 -16.47 -24.23
CA VAL A 70 -29.50 -15.82 -25.11
C VAL A 70 -28.08 -16.30 -24.81
N LEU A 71 -27.71 -16.39 -23.55
CA LEU A 71 -26.37 -16.78 -23.09
C LEU A 71 -26.25 -18.29 -22.85
N PRO A 72 -25.05 -18.88 -22.95
CA PRO A 72 -24.83 -20.28 -22.59
C PRO A 72 -24.89 -20.48 -21.07
N SER A 73 -25.70 -21.43 -20.59
CA SER A 73 -25.83 -21.80 -19.18
C SER A 73 -25.16 -23.16 -18.91
N SER A 74 -23.83 -23.24 -19.00
CA SER A 74 -23.06 -24.48 -18.77
C SER A 74 -22.20 -24.37 -17.51
N PRO A 75 -22.13 -25.41 -16.65
CA PRO A 75 -21.22 -25.50 -15.50
C PRO A 75 -19.79 -25.87 -15.91
N ILE A 76 -19.38 -25.57 -17.14
CA ILE A 76 -18.01 -25.73 -17.68
C ILE A 76 -17.47 -24.32 -17.95
N PRO A 77 -16.18 -24.00 -17.67
CA PRO A 77 -15.61 -22.68 -17.88
C PRO A 77 -16.05 -22.09 -19.22
N THR A 78 -16.93 -21.09 -19.19
CA THR A 78 -17.26 -20.27 -20.35
C THR A 78 -16.20 -19.19 -20.45
N SER A 79 -15.70 -18.95 -21.66
CA SER A 79 -14.43 -18.27 -21.90
C SER A 79 -14.38 -16.80 -21.46
N ALA A 80 -13.16 -16.24 -21.54
CA ALA A 80 -12.73 -14.91 -21.10
C ALA A 80 -13.40 -13.69 -21.77
N ASN A 81 -14.54 -13.87 -22.46
CA ASN A 81 -15.14 -12.84 -23.30
C ASN A 81 -16.25 -12.10 -22.56
N THR A 82 -16.28 -10.79 -22.72
CA THR A 82 -17.37 -9.96 -22.20
C THR A 82 -18.55 -9.97 -23.18
N VAL A 83 -19.77 -10.23 -22.68
CA VAL A 83 -20.98 -10.22 -23.51
C VAL A 83 -21.89 -9.05 -23.11
N LYS A 84 -22.14 -8.13 -24.04
CA LYS A 84 -23.05 -7.00 -23.89
C LYS A 84 -24.42 -7.32 -24.51
N LEU A 85 -25.48 -7.05 -23.76
CA LEU A 85 -26.88 -7.28 -24.13
C LEU A 85 -27.60 -5.93 -24.06
N LYS A 86 -28.25 -5.53 -25.16
CA LYS A 86 -28.95 -4.25 -25.21
C LYS A 86 -30.21 -4.30 -26.06
N ARG A 87 -31.13 -3.38 -25.81
CA ARG A 87 -32.32 -3.22 -26.66
C ARG A 87 -31.96 -2.45 -27.93
N GLY A 88 -32.46 -2.91 -29.07
CA GLY A 88 -32.20 -2.27 -30.36
C GLY A 88 -32.58 -3.12 -31.55
N GLY A 89 -31.97 -2.87 -32.71
CA GLY A 89 -32.15 -3.74 -33.88
C GLY A 89 -31.64 -5.16 -33.63
N ASN A 90 -32.23 -6.16 -34.28
CA ASN A 90 -31.90 -7.57 -34.03
C ASN A 90 -30.59 -7.98 -34.73
N TYR A 91 -29.50 -8.11 -33.97
CA TYR A 91 -28.19 -8.55 -34.47
C TYR A 91 -27.30 -9.13 -33.36
N ALA A 92 -26.28 -9.89 -33.75
CA ALA A 92 -25.13 -10.21 -32.92
C ALA A 92 -23.86 -9.66 -33.58
N LYS A 93 -22.97 -9.01 -32.82
CA LYS A 93 -21.71 -8.46 -33.30
C LYS A 93 -20.56 -9.03 -32.48
N VAL A 94 -19.57 -9.61 -33.14
CA VAL A 94 -18.39 -10.23 -32.52
C VAL A 94 -17.17 -9.35 -32.78
N TYR A 95 -16.46 -8.99 -31.72
CA TYR A 95 -15.24 -8.19 -31.77
C TYR A 95 -14.02 -9.10 -31.52
N TYR A 96 -13.03 -9.02 -32.40
CA TYR A 96 -11.78 -9.78 -32.30
C TYR A 96 -10.66 -8.88 -31.78
N TYR A 97 -9.59 -9.47 -31.23
CA TYR A 97 -8.42 -8.70 -30.78
C TYR A 97 -7.61 -8.08 -31.94
N GLN A 98 -7.56 -8.74 -33.09
CA GLN A 98 -6.70 -8.36 -34.22
C GLN A 98 -7.43 -8.21 -35.56
N ASP A 99 -8.71 -8.59 -35.63
CA ASP A 99 -9.52 -8.59 -36.86
C ASP A 99 -10.70 -7.62 -36.79
N LYS A 100 -11.25 -7.26 -37.96
CA LYS A 100 -12.45 -6.42 -38.04
C LYS A 100 -13.66 -7.09 -37.37
N PRO A 101 -14.56 -6.31 -36.73
CA PRO A 101 -15.76 -6.88 -36.13
C PRO A 101 -16.66 -7.54 -37.18
N VAL A 102 -17.31 -8.64 -36.79
CA VAL A 102 -18.24 -9.39 -37.64
C VAL A 102 -19.66 -9.18 -37.12
N LEU A 103 -20.58 -8.78 -38.00
CA LEU A 103 -21.99 -8.57 -37.69
C LEU A 103 -22.85 -9.68 -38.33
N PHE A 104 -23.69 -10.30 -37.50
CA PHE A 104 -24.68 -11.30 -37.86
C PHE A 104 -26.09 -10.68 -37.73
N PRO A 105 -26.74 -10.31 -38.85
CA PRO A 105 -28.09 -9.76 -38.81
C PRO A 105 -29.12 -10.87 -38.58
N ALA A 106 -30.25 -10.56 -37.93
CA ALA A 106 -31.32 -11.55 -37.75
C ALA A 106 -31.98 -11.95 -39.09
N PRO A 107 -32.41 -13.22 -39.24
CA PRO A 107 -32.26 -14.33 -38.29
C PRO A 107 -30.84 -14.90 -38.31
N TYR A 108 -30.27 -15.14 -37.12
CA TYR A 108 -29.00 -15.83 -36.94
C TYR A 108 -29.18 -17.00 -35.96
N ASP A 109 -28.37 -18.06 -36.13
CA ASP A 109 -28.37 -19.18 -35.19
C ASP A 109 -27.74 -18.79 -33.84
N TYR A 110 -28.59 -18.62 -32.81
CA TYR A 110 -28.16 -18.41 -31.43
C TYR A 110 -27.18 -19.48 -30.94
N LYS A 111 -27.22 -20.72 -31.45
CA LYS A 111 -26.26 -21.77 -31.07
C LYS A 111 -24.86 -21.50 -31.62
N ALA A 112 -24.74 -20.96 -32.84
CA ALA A 112 -23.46 -20.56 -33.42
C ALA A 112 -22.86 -19.38 -32.66
N VAL A 113 -23.67 -18.36 -32.31
CA VAL A 113 -23.22 -17.22 -31.49
C VAL A 113 -22.79 -17.64 -30.08
N LYS A 114 -23.47 -18.64 -29.49
CA LYS A 114 -23.06 -19.23 -28.20
C LYS A 114 -21.70 -19.95 -28.23
N GLN A 115 -21.22 -20.39 -29.40
CA GLN A 115 -19.88 -20.98 -29.52
C GLN A 115 -18.79 -19.91 -29.49
N PHE A 116 -19.04 -18.74 -30.11
CA PHE A 116 -18.13 -17.59 -30.03
C PHE A 116 -17.99 -17.05 -28.60
N ALA A 117 -19.06 -17.12 -27.80
CA ALA A 117 -19.01 -16.81 -26.36
C ALA A 117 -18.18 -17.81 -25.54
N LYS A 118 -17.62 -18.86 -26.17
CA LYS A 118 -16.73 -19.86 -25.56
C LYS A 118 -15.30 -19.85 -26.13
N ASP A 119 -15.01 -18.99 -27.11
CA ASP A 119 -13.69 -18.86 -27.73
C ASP A 119 -12.96 -17.64 -27.15
N GLY A 120 -12.21 -17.85 -26.06
CA GLY A 120 -11.57 -16.79 -25.27
C GLY A 120 -10.28 -16.21 -25.84
N ASP A 121 -9.69 -16.91 -26.80
CA ASP A 121 -8.34 -16.64 -27.28
C ASP A 121 -8.34 -15.64 -28.44
N SER A 122 -9.40 -15.64 -29.24
CA SER A 122 -9.51 -14.83 -30.45
C SER A 122 -10.48 -13.64 -30.32
N ILE A 123 -11.47 -13.75 -29.44
CA ILE A 123 -12.57 -12.78 -29.29
C ILE A 123 -12.36 -11.93 -28.04
N SER A 124 -12.58 -10.62 -28.17
CA SER A 124 -12.51 -9.68 -27.05
C SER A 124 -13.88 -9.44 -26.41
N SER A 125 -14.92 -9.27 -27.24
CA SER A 125 -16.28 -9.05 -26.75
C SER A 125 -17.36 -9.42 -27.78
N ILE A 126 -18.58 -9.62 -27.30
CA ILE A 126 -19.76 -9.90 -28.12
C ILE A 126 -20.87 -8.93 -27.73
N THR A 127 -21.52 -8.31 -28.70
CA THR A 127 -22.73 -7.49 -28.48
C THR A 127 -23.92 -8.18 -29.11
N ILE A 128 -24.96 -8.44 -28.32
CA ILE A 128 -26.23 -8.99 -28.76
C ILE A 128 -27.30 -7.92 -28.55
N SER A 129 -28.01 -7.58 -29.63
CA SER A 129 -29.05 -6.58 -29.65
C SER A 129 -30.37 -7.21 -30.10
N SER A 130 -31.44 -6.95 -29.36
CA SER A 130 -32.79 -7.42 -29.69
C SER A 130 -33.84 -6.37 -29.35
N SER A 131 -34.85 -6.20 -30.19
CA SER A 131 -35.98 -5.30 -29.93
C SER A 131 -36.94 -5.88 -28.90
N GLU A 132 -36.86 -7.19 -28.64
CA GLU A 132 -37.71 -7.94 -27.70
C GLU A 132 -37.19 -7.89 -26.26
N PHE A 133 -35.92 -7.50 -26.06
CA PHE A 133 -35.37 -7.42 -24.72
C PHE A 133 -36.13 -6.41 -23.87
N PRO A 134 -36.59 -6.82 -22.67
CA PRO A 134 -37.22 -5.91 -21.74
C PRO A 134 -36.08 -5.14 -21.07
N LEU A 135 -35.55 -4.14 -21.75
CA LEU A 135 -34.56 -3.22 -21.22
C LEU A 135 -34.90 -1.81 -21.72
N PRO A 136 -34.59 -0.74 -20.96
CA PRO A 136 -34.58 0.61 -21.49
C PRO A 136 -33.61 0.75 -22.68
N GLU A 137 -33.87 1.66 -23.63
CA GLU A 137 -33.06 1.79 -24.86
C GLU A 137 -31.58 2.11 -24.59
N THR A 138 -31.29 2.82 -23.51
CA THR A 138 -29.95 3.21 -23.09
C THR A 138 -29.30 2.23 -22.12
N CYS A 139 -30.01 1.17 -21.70
CA CYS A 139 -29.51 0.20 -20.73
C CYS A 139 -28.75 -0.93 -21.42
N VAL A 140 -27.57 -1.24 -20.91
CA VAL A 140 -26.73 -2.35 -21.36
C VAL A 140 -26.52 -3.29 -20.19
N VAL A 141 -26.85 -4.57 -20.36
CA VAL A 141 -26.50 -5.63 -19.40
C VAL A 141 -25.25 -6.32 -19.89
N MET A 142 -24.26 -6.45 -19.02
CA MET A 142 -22.96 -7.04 -19.35
C MET A 142 -22.75 -8.32 -18.53
N ASP A 143 -22.50 -9.44 -19.20
CA ASP A 143 -22.01 -10.67 -18.57
C ASP A 143 -20.48 -10.66 -18.64
N THR A 144 -19.81 -10.77 -17.50
CA THR A 144 -18.34 -10.80 -17.43
C THR A 144 -17.83 -12.22 -17.11
N PRO A 145 -16.59 -12.55 -17.48
CA PRO A 145 -15.95 -13.79 -17.06
C PRO A 145 -15.92 -13.96 -15.52
N GLY A 146 -15.74 -15.21 -15.06
CA GLY A 146 -15.68 -15.53 -13.63
C GLY A 146 -14.31 -15.25 -13.00
N ILE A 147 -14.29 -14.93 -11.71
CA ILE A 147 -13.08 -14.48 -11.00
C ILE A 147 -12.21 -15.61 -10.39
N ASP A 148 -12.67 -16.87 -10.45
CA ASP A 148 -12.10 -17.99 -9.66
C ASP A 148 -11.04 -18.81 -10.39
N SER A 149 -10.71 -18.44 -11.62
CA SER A 149 -9.73 -19.20 -12.36
C SER A 149 -8.35 -19.04 -11.75
N THR A 150 -7.58 -20.13 -11.74
CA THR A 150 -6.16 -20.14 -11.36
C THR A 150 -5.25 -19.42 -12.36
N ASP A 151 -5.82 -18.88 -13.44
CA ASP A 151 -5.12 -18.12 -14.46
C ASP A 151 -5.34 -16.61 -14.22
N ASP A 152 -4.25 -15.89 -13.97
CA ASP A 152 -4.26 -14.44 -13.72
C ASP A 152 -4.82 -13.66 -14.92
N ALA A 153 -4.73 -14.20 -16.14
CA ALA A 153 -5.25 -13.56 -17.36
C ALA A 153 -6.77 -13.34 -17.30
N HIS A 154 -7.52 -14.23 -16.66
CA HIS A 154 -8.97 -14.13 -16.52
C HIS A 154 -9.41 -13.11 -15.46
N ARG A 155 -8.63 -12.93 -14.39
CA ARG A 155 -8.89 -11.87 -13.41
C ARG A 155 -8.67 -10.49 -14.03
N VAL A 156 -7.56 -10.32 -14.73
CA VAL A 156 -7.21 -9.09 -15.47
C VAL A 156 -8.27 -8.76 -16.54
N SER A 157 -8.78 -9.77 -17.26
CA SER A 157 -9.86 -9.58 -18.23
C SER A 157 -11.16 -9.13 -17.57
N THR A 158 -11.55 -9.74 -16.45
CA THR A 158 -12.76 -9.38 -15.70
C THR A 158 -12.66 -7.95 -15.16
N GLU A 159 -11.55 -7.57 -14.54
CA GLU A 159 -11.30 -6.20 -14.07
C GLU A 159 -11.33 -5.20 -15.24
N SER A 160 -10.74 -5.56 -16.38
CA SER A 160 -10.68 -4.72 -17.57
C SER A 160 -12.01 -4.52 -18.28
N ALA A 161 -13.06 -5.25 -17.94
CA ALA A 161 -14.41 -5.02 -18.47
C ALA A 161 -15.27 -4.14 -17.54
N LEU A 162 -14.96 -4.15 -16.23
CA LEU A 162 -15.77 -3.50 -15.20
C LEU A 162 -15.58 -1.97 -15.13
N HIS A 163 -14.59 -1.38 -15.81
CA HIS A 163 -14.47 0.08 -15.91
C HIS A 163 -15.68 0.69 -16.65
N LEU A 164 -16.36 -0.08 -17.50
CA LEU A 164 -17.58 0.36 -18.16
C LEU A 164 -18.82 0.25 -17.27
N ALA A 165 -18.79 -0.50 -16.17
CA ALA A 165 -19.95 -0.70 -15.33
C ALA A 165 -20.27 0.53 -14.47
N ASP A 166 -21.54 0.94 -14.48
CA ASP A 166 -22.13 1.91 -13.53
C ASP A 166 -22.58 1.19 -12.26
N ILE A 167 -23.21 0.03 -12.42
CA ILE A 167 -23.60 -0.88 -11.33
C ILE A 167 -23.01 -2.25 -11.58
N ILE A 168 -22.54 -2.88 -10.51
CA ILE A 168 -22.04 -4.24 -10.52
C ILE A 168 -22.94 -5.12 -9.64
N PHE A 169 -23.54 -6.14 -10.23
CA PHE A 169 -24.15 -7.27 -9.54
C PHE A 169 -23.14 -8.39 -9.38
N TYR A 170 -22.67 -8.57 -8.16
CA TYR A 170 -21.74 -9.64 -7.81
C TYR A 170 -22.53 -10.88 -7.37
N VAL A 171 -22.60 -11.89 -8.24
CA VAL A 171 -23.39 -13.11 -8.04
C VAL A 171 -22.56 -14.21 -7.39
N MET A 172 -23.12 -14.78 -6.33
CA MET A 172 -22.45 -15.72 -5.44
C MET A 172 -23.31 -16.97 -5.25
N ASP A 173 -22.67 -18.12 -5.06
CA ASP A 173 -23.37 -19.34 -4.63
C ASP A 173 -23.68 -19.26 -3.12
N TYR A 174 -24.91 -19.61 -2.73
CA TYR A 174 -25.35 -19.69 -1.34
C TYR A 174 -24.34 -20.39 -0.41
N ASN A 175 -23.73 -21.50 -0.85
CA ASN A 175 -22.81 -22.29 -0.01
C ASN A 175 -21.40 -21.68 0.12
N HIS A 176 -21.03 -20.76 -0.77
CA HIS A 176 -19.69 -20.19 -0.85
C HIS A 176 -19.66 -18.68 -0.66
N VAL A 177 -20.75 -18.09 -0.17
CA VAL A 177 -20.88 -16.65 0.01
C VAL A 177 -19.76 -16.07 0.91
N GLN A 178 -19.34 -16.79 1.94
CA GLN A 178 -18.34 -16.31 2.91
C GLN A 178 -16.88 -16.70 2.55
N SER A 179 -16.55 -16.82 1.27
CA SER A 179 -15.17 -17.13 0.84
C SER A 179 -14.26 -15.90 0.89
N GLU A 180 -12.97 -16.08 1.18
CA GLU A 180 -11.98 -15.00 1.17
C GLU A 180 -11.87 -14.30 -0.20
N VAL A 181 -11.98 -15.07 -1.28
CA VAL A 181 -11.93 -14.53 -2.65
C VAL A 181 -13.07 -13.54 -2.91
N ASN A 182 -14.26 -13.83 -2.38
CA ASN A 182 -15.40 -12.92 -2.47
C ASN A 182 -15.14 -11.61 -1.72
N PHE A 183 -14.61 -11.69 -0.50
CA PHE A 183 -14.35 -10.51 0.32
C PHE A 183 -13.30 -9.59 -0.31
N HIS A 184 -12.15 -10.12 -0.74
CA HIS A 184 -11.11 -9.30 -1.40
C HIS A 184 -11.64 -8.65 -2.68
N PHE A 185 -12.27 -9.41 -3.56
CA PHE A 185 -12.71 -8.86 -4.84
C PHE A 185 -13.81 -7.80 -4.67
N THR A 186 -14.76 -8.02 -3.75
CA THR A 186 -15.79 -7.01 -3.47
C THR A 186 -15.22 -5.76 -2.78
N LYS A 187 -14.18 -5.92 -1.93
CA LYS A 187 -13.42 -4.79 -1.37
C LYS A 187 -12.71 -3.99 -2.45
N GLU A 188 -12.04 -4.65 -3.39
CA GLU A 188 -11.39 -3.98 -4.54
C GLU A 188 -12.38 -3.16 -5.37
N LEU A 189 -13.57 -3.70 -5.64
CA LEU A 189 -14.61 -2.98 -6.36
C LEU A 189 -15.15 -1.77 -5.58
N GLN A 190 -15.36 -1.92 -4.27
CA GLN A 190 -15.78 -0.82 -3.40
C GLN A 190 -14.72 0.28 -3.31
N ASP A 191 -13.45 -0.10 -3.13
CA ASP A 191 -12.32 0.85 -3.05
C ASP A 191 -12.10 1.55 -4.39
N ALA A 192 -12.50 0.93 -5.50
CA ALA A 192 -12.58 1.55 -6.82
C ALA A 192 -13.82 2.46 -7.00
N GLY A 193 -14.59 2.72 -5.95
CA GLY A 193 -15.76 3.61 -5.96
C GLY A 193 -16.98 3.03 -6.70
N LYS A 194 -16.97 1.73 -7.03
CA LYS A 194 -18.07 1.11 -7.79
C LYS A 194 -19.29 0.90 -6.92
N GLN A 195 -20.47 1.07 -7.54
CA GLN A 195 -21.74 0.69 -6.94
C GLN A 195 -21.91 -0.84 -7.04
N VAL A 196 -21.76 -1.55 -5.93
CA VAL A 196 -21.76 -3.02 -5.88
C VAL A 196 -22.97 -3.54 -5.11
N TYR A 197 -23.74 -4.42 -5.73
CA TYR A 197 -24.85 -5.16 -5.11
C TYR A 197 -24.51 -6.65 -5.10
N LEU A 198 -24.65 -7.30 -3.94
CA LEU A 198 -24.37 -8.71 -3.81
C LEU A 198 -25.63 -9.53 -4.04
N ILE A 199 -25.56 -10.54 -4.92
CA ILE A 199 -26.63 -11.50 -5.14
C ILE A 199 -26.20 -12.87 -4.61
N ILE A 200 -26.80 -13.28 -3.50
CA ILE A 200 -26.67 -14.62 -2.95
C ILE A 200 -27.70 -15.50 -3.68
N ASN A 201 -27.23 -16.23 -4.69
CA ASN A 201 -28.05 -17.05 -5.55
C ASN A 201 -28.11 -18.51 -5.06
N GLN A 202 -29.11 -19.25 -5.54
CA GLN A 202 -29.36 -20.65 -5.21
C GLN A 202 -29.81 -20.85 -3.76
N ILE A 203 -30.64 -19.94 -3.23
CA ILE A 203 -31.19 -20.07 -1.86
C ILE A 203 -32.15 -21.27 -1.70
N ASP A 204 -32.52 -21.94 -2.80
CA ASP A 204 -33.21 -23.25 -2.77
C ASP A 204 -32.38 -24.35 -2.08
N LYS A 205 -31.08 -24.12 -1.86
CA LYS A 205 -30.22 -25.01 -1.08
C LYS A 205 -30.34 -24.81 0.43
N HIS A 206 -31.04 -23.78 0.89
CA HIS A 206 -31.14 -23.48 2.31
C HIS A 206 -31.97 -24.54 3.05
N ASP A 207 -31.47 -24.98 4.20
CA ASP A 207 -32.17 -25.88 5.10
C ASP A 207 -32.41 -25.18 6.45
N ASP A 208 -33.66 -24.76 6.67
CA ASP A 208 -34.10 -24.11 7.91
C ASP A 208 -33.96 -25.02 9.15
N THR A 209 -33.76 -26.34 8.98
CA THR A 209 -33.53 -27.26 10.10
C THR A 209 -32.09 -27.21 10.62
N GLU A 210 -31.14 -26.76 9.80
CA GLU A 210 -29.74 -26.56 10.20
C GLU A 210 -29.51 -25.16 10.78
N LEU A 211 -29.96 -24.11 10.06
CA LEU A 211 -29.81 -22.72 10.46
C LEU A 211 -30.99 -21.91 9.93
N GLY A 212 -31.63 -21.09 10.75
CA GLY A 212 -32.76 -20.28 10.27
C GLY A 212 -32.33 -19.23 9.25
N PHE A 213 -33.13 -19.00 8.21
CA PHE A 213 -32.77 -18.09 7.12
C PHE A 213 -32.44 -16.65 7.56
N ALA A 214 -33.09 -16.14 8.61
CA ALA A 214 -32.80 -14.82 9.15
C ALA A 214 -31.41 -14.74 9.80
N GLU A 215 -30.99 -15.81 10.49
CA GLU A 215 -29.66 -15.90 11.08
C GLU A 215 -28.58 -16.04 9.98
N PHE A 216 -28.87 -16.79 8.92
CA PHE A 216 -28.02 -16.84 7.73
C PHE A 216 -27.83 -15.46 7.08
N LYS A 217 -28.92 -14.68 6.89
CA LYS A 217 -28.83 -13.33 6.34
C LYS A 217 -27.91 -12.43 7.18
N ASN A 218 -28.09 -12.44 8.50
CA ASN A 218 -27.27 -11.64 9.40
C ASN A 218 -25.80 -12.09 9.36
N SER A 219 -25.53 -13.40 9.36
CA SER A 219 -24.15 -13.90 9.31
C SER A 219 -23.42 -13.51 8.03
N VAL A 220 -24.12 -13.48 6.88
CA VAL A 220 -23.55 -12.97 5.63
C VAL A 220 -23.21 -11.49 5.73
N VAL A 221 -24.13 -10.65 6.21
CA VAL A 221 -23.91 -9.20 6.35
C VAL A 221 -22.74 -8.92 7.30
N ASP A 222 -22.72 -9.59 8.46
CA ASP A 222 -21.67 -9.46 9.46
C ASP A 222 -20.31 -9.91 8.90
N ALA A 223 -20.28 -10.99 8.11
CA ALA A 223 -19.06 -11.46 7.47
C ALA A 223 -18.46 -10.41 6.52
N PHE A 224 -19.27 -9.78 5.66
CA PHE A 224 -18.78 -8.70 4.79
C PHE A 224 -18.35 -7.45 5.56
N ALA A 225 -19.10 -7.06 6.60
CA ALA A 225 -18.75 -5.92 7.45
C ALA A 225 -17.43 -6.14 8.22
N ASN A 226 -17.16 -7.37 8.63
CA ASN A 226 -15.89 -7.78 9.22
C ASN A 226 -14.72 -7.70 8.23
N TRP A 227 -14.97 -7.64 6.92
CA TRP A 227 -13.94 -7.37 5.91
C TRP A 227 -13.95 -5.91 5.43
N SER A 228 -14.65 -5.02 6.12
CA SER A 228 -14.84 -3.61 5.73
C SER A 228 -15.45 -3.44 4.32
N VAL A 229 -16.31 -4.39 3.95
CA VAL A 229 -17.09 -4.35 2.73
C VAL A 229 -18.54 -4.04 3.09
N TYR A 230 -19.03 -2.93 2.55
CA TYR A 230 -20.38 -2.40 2.75
C TYR A 230 -21.02 -2.20 1.37
N PRO A 231 -21.51 -3.30 0.75
CA PRO A 231 -22.14 -3.19 -0.57
C PRO A 231 -23.41 -2.34 -0.48
N ASN A 232 -23.83 -1.80 -1.62
CA ASN A 232 -25.03 -0.98 -1.72
C ASN A 232 -26.32 -1.75 -1.44
N GLY A 233 -26.28 -3.09 -1.53
CA GLY A 233 -27.39 -3.94 -1.13
C GLY A 233 -27.08 -5.42 -1.26
N PHE A 234 -27.96 -6.21 -0.65
CA PHE A 234 -27.95 -7.68 -0.70
C PHE A 234 -29.28 -8.17 -1.29
N PHE A 235 -29.20 -9.10 -2.22
CA PHE A 235 -30.35 -9.83 -2.76
C PHE A 235 -30.16 -11.33 -2.58
N PHE A 236 -31.22 -12.00 -2.16
CA PHE A 236 -31.25 -13.46 -1.97
C PHE A 236 -32.18 -14.06 -3.03
N THR A 237 -31.64 -14.88 -3.94
CA THR A 237 -32.37 -15.32 -5.15
C THR A 237 -32.33 -16.83 -5.37
N SER A 238 -33.37 -17.35 -6.00
CA SER A 238 -33.39 -18.69 -6.61
C SER A 238 -34.01 -18.64 -7.99
N LEU A 239 -33.41 -19.34 -8.95
CA LEU A 239 -33.98 -19.55 -10.29
C LEU A 239 -34.73 -20.88 -10.41
N ARG A 240 -34.70 -21.72 -9.36
CA ARG A 240 -35.39 -23.02 -9.31
C ARG A 240 -36.71 -22.92 -8.57
N GLU A 241 -36.70 -22.24 -7.42
CA GLU A 241 -37.87 -22.05 -6.56
C GLU A 241 -38.38 -20.60 -6.63
N LEU A 242 -39.03 -20.26 -7.74
CA LEU A 242 -39.55 -18.90 -7.97
C LEU A 242 -40.64 -18.50 -6.96
N GLN A 243 -41.33 -19.48 -6.36
CA GLN A 243 -42.42 -19.25 -5.40
C GLN A 243 -41.96 -19.21 -3.94
N ASN A 244 -40.64 -19.34 -3.69
CA ASN A 244 -40.10 -19.24 -2.33
C ASN A 244 -40.27 -17.79 -1.81
N ASN A 245 -40.89 -17.63 -0.63
CA ASN A 245 -41.19 -16.33 -0.04
C ASN A 245 -39.93 -15.47 0.22
N GLN A 246 -38.77 -16.10 0.34
CA GLN A 246 -37.48 -15.43 0.55
C GLN A 246 -36.81 -15.01 -0.76
N ASN A 247 -37.32 -15.44 -1.91
CA ASN A 247 -36.73 -15.19 -3.22
C ASN A 247 -37.00 -13.75 -3.69
N GLN A 248 -35.93 -13.00 -3.94
CA GLN A 248 -35.95 -11.60 -4.31
C GLN A 248 -35.67 -11.36 -5.80
N ILE A 249 -35.76 -12.40 -6.64
CA ILE A 249 -35.42 -12.27 -8.08
C ILE A 249 -36.27 -11.23 -8.81
N GLU A 250 -37.56 -11.09 -8.47
CA GLU A 250 -38.41 -10.04 -9.04
C GLU A 250 -38.02 -8.63 -8.55
N GLN A 251 -37.51 -8.51 -7.32
CA GLN A 251 -37.01 -7.24 -6.79
C GLN A 251 -35.71 -6.82 -7.51
N VAL A 252 -34.83 -7.77 -7.81
CA VAL A 252 -33.63 -7.54 -8.65
C VAL A 252 -34.05 -7.05 -10.03
N LYS A 253 -35.05 -7.71 -10.63
CA LYS A 253 -35.59 -7.34 -11.92
C LYS A 253 -36.13 -5.91 -11.91
N GLU A 254 -37.04 -5.58 -11.00
CA GLU A 254 -37.60 -4.23 -10.84
C GLU A 254 -36.52 -3.17 -10.59
N PHE A 255 -35.50 -3.50 -9.78
CA PHE A 255 -34.39 -2.61 -9.50
C PHE A 255 -33.59 -2.30 -10.78
N ILE A 256 -33.23 -3.31 -11.57
CA ILE A 256 -32.50 -3.14 -12.84
C ILE A 256 -33.27 -2.24 -13.80
N PHE A 257 -34.59 -2.46 -13.94
CA PHE A 257 -35.44 -1.64 -14.77
C PHE A 257 -35.45 -0.18 -14.33
N LYS A 258 -35.67 0.05 -13.03
CA LYS A 258 -35.70 1.39 -12.46
C LYS A 258 -34.36 2.11 -12.66
N GLN A 259 -33.25 1.45 -12.37
CA GLN A 259 -31.91 2.03 -12.57
C GLN A 259 -31.61 2.29 -14.05
N GLY A 260 -32.01 1.40 -14.96
CA GLY A 260 -31.86 1.65 -16.39
C GLY A 260 -32.68 2.83 -16.92
N GLU A 261 -33.79 3.19 -16.25
CA GLU A 261 -34.61 4.37 -16.60
C GLU A 261 -34.10 5.67 -15.98
N THR A 262 -33.67 5.64 -14.70
CA THR A 262 -33.31 6.86 -13.95
C THR A 262 -31.82 7.10 -13.77
N GLY A 263 -30.98 6.07 -13.94
CA GLY A 263 -29.55 6.12 -13.65
C GLY A 263 -28.69 6.84 -14.67
N GLN A 264 -29.27 7.37 -15.75
CA GLN A 264 -28.53 8.13 -16.77
C GLN A 264 -27.82 9.36 -16.18
N ASP A 265 -28.42 10.03 -15.18
CA ASP A 265 -27.81 11.19 -14.52
C ASP A 265 -26.63 10.78 -13.61
N ASP A 266 -26.65 9.57 -13.05
CA ASP A 266 -25.58 9.01 -12.19
C ASP A 266 -24.43 8.38 -13.01
N SER A 267 -24.68 8.03 -14.28
CA SER A 267 -23.66 7.45 -15.17
C SER A 267 -22.45 8.36 -15.40
N PHE A 268 -22.67 9.68 -15.37
CA PHE A 268 -21.59 10.66 -15.54
C PHE A 268 -20.54 10.54 -14.44
N GLU A 269 -20.96 10.46 -13.17
CA GLU A 269 -20.03 10.32 -12.05
C GLU A 269 -19.23 9.02 -12.15
N SER A 270 -19.90 7.89 -12.46
CA SER A 270 -19.23 6.60 -12.63
C SER A 270 -18.19 6.60 -13.76
N ILE A 271 -18.40 7.36 -14.84
CA ILE A 271 -17.44 7.47 -15.95
C ILE A 271 -16.17 8.19 -15.48
N PHE A 272 -16.31 9.26 -14.69
CA PHE A 272 -15.17 10.01 -14.16
C PHE A 272 -14.42 9.26 -13.06
N ASP A 273 -15.12 8.49 -12.23
CA ASP A 273 -14.47 7.59 -11.26
C ASP A 273 -13.62 6.54 -11.98
N SER A 274 -14.16 5.92 -13.04
CA SER A 274 -13.39 5.02 -13.91
C SER A 274 -12.20 5.71 -14.56
N ALA A 275 -12.37 6.92 -15.09
CA ALA A 275 -11.28 7.68 -15.72
C ALA A 275 -10.19 8.06 -14.71
N GLY A 276 -10.57 8.47 -13.49
CA GLY A 276 -9.64 8.76 -12.40
C GLY A 276 -8.79 7.54 -12.05
N ARG A 277 -9.39 6.34 -12.03
CA ARG A 277 -8.64 5.10 -11.81
C ARG A 277 -7.66 4.78 -12.95
N LEU A 278 -8.05 5.04 -14.20
CA LEU A 278 -7.14 4.88 -15.35
C LEU A 278 -5.96 5.88 -15.28
N VAL A 279 -6.19 7.09 -14.75
CA VAL A 279 -5.10 8.04 -14.44
C VAL A 279 -4.16 7.50 -13.38
N GLU A 280 -4.66 6.89 -12.30
CA GLU A 280 -3.81 6.26 -11.29
C GLU A 280 -2.97 5.11 -11.87
N ASN A 281 -3.57 4.26 -12.69
CA ASN A 281 -2.87 3.17 -13.38
C ASN A 281 -1.76 3.72 -14.31
N HIS A 282 -2.07 4.77 -15.06
CA HIS A 282 -1.09 5.46 -15.91
C HIS A 282 0.09 6.01 -15.09
N LEU A 283 -0.18 6.67 -13.97
CA LEU A 283 0.86 7.20 -13.07
C LEU A 283 1.71 6.08 -12.44
N HIS A 284 1.08 4.96 -12.07
CA HIS A 284 1.79 3.79 -11.58
C HIS A 284 2.74 3.22 -12.65
N ARG A 285 2.31 3.16 -13.91
CA ARG A 285 3.16 2.73 -15.03
C ARG A 285 4.33 3.69 -15.24
N LEU A 286 4.09 5.00 -15.22
CA LEU A 286 5.15 6.02 -15.34
C LEU A 286 6.16 5.91 -14.20
N LYS A 287 5.68 5.67 -12.98
CA LYS A 287 6.54 5.41 -11.82
C LYS A 287 7.41 4.18 -12.06
N GLY A 288 6.84 3.05 -12.48
CA GLY A 288 7.60 1.83 -12.77
C GLY A 288 8.69 2.05 -13.83
N LYS A 289 8.35 2.73 -14.94
CA LYS A 289 9.34 3.09 -15.98
C LYS A 289 10.46 3.97 -15.43
N TRP A 290 10.13 4.95 -14.60
CA TRP A 290 11.13 5.81 -13.97
C TRP A 290 12.02 5.01 -13.00
N GLU A 291 11.43 4.09 -12.22
CA GLU A 291 12.16 3.22 -11.28
C GLU A 291 13.15 2.31 -12.03
N GLU A 292 12.76 1.76 -13.19
CA GLU A 292 13.65 1.01 -14.07
C GLU A 292 14.80 1.87 -14.60
N GLU A 293 14.51 3.09 -15.10
CA GLU A 293 15.52 4.03 -15.60
C GLU A 293 16.46 4.55 -14.48
N ASN A 294 16.01 4.54 -13.22
CA ASN A 294 16.73 5.05 -12.05
C ASN A 294 17.13 3.95 -11.05
N ALA A 295 17.17 2.69 -11.48
CA ALA A 295 17.46 1.55 -10.61
C ALA A 295 18.77 1.72 -9.80
N ALA A 296 19.80 2.32 -10.41
CA ALA A 296 21.07 2.60 -9.73
C ALA A 296 20.92 3.57 -8.54
N ASN A 297 20.07 4.59 -8.67
CA ASN A 297 19.81 5.54 -7.57
C ASN A 297 19.00 4.87 -6.45
N LEU A 298 18.08 3.97 -6.81
CA LEU A 298 17.28 3.21 -5.84
C LEU A 298 18.15 2.20 -5.07
N GLU A 299 19.07 1.52 -5.74
CA GLU A 299 20.01 0.56 -5.13
C GLU A 299 20.88 1.22 -4.07
N VAL A 300 21.43 2.42 -4.36
CA VAL A 300 22.23 3.21 -3.41
C VAL A 300 21.47 3.50 -2.12
N LEU A 301 20.16 3.69 -2.19
CA LEU A 301 19.34 3.95 -1.00
C LEU A 301 18.83 2.67 -0.35
N ALA A 302 18.64 1.59 -1.11
CA ALA A 302 18.17 0.30 -0.60
C ALA A 302 19.15 -0.32 0.41
N GLU A 303 20.44 0.00 0.32
CA GLU A 303 21.48 -0.39 1.29
C GLU A 303 21.32 0.28 2.67
N LEU A 304 20.55 1.37 2.76
CA LEU A 304 20.38 2.17 3.96
C LEU A 304 19.03 1.95 4.65
N GLN A 305 19.05 1.88 5.97
CA GLN A 305 17.85 1.96 6.81
C GLN A 305 17.24 3.37 6.75
N VAL A 306 15.96 3.50 7.13
CA VAL A 306 15.24 4.79 7.09
C VAL A 306 15.94 5.83 7.97
N GLU A 307 16.38 5.44 9.16
CA GLU A 307 17.06 6.32 10.11
C GLU A 307 18.42 6.81 9.58
N GLU A 308 19.13 5.97 8.81
CA GLU A 308 20.41 6.34 8.20
C GLU A 308 20.21 7.36 7.08
N ARG A 309 19.12 7.24 6.31
CA ARG A 309 18.78 8.20 5.26
C ARG A 309 18.48 9.59 5.84
N ASP A 310 17.75 9.63 6.95
CA ASP A 310 17.43 10.87 7.65
C ASP A 310 18.70 11.53 8.20
N GLN A 311 19.59 10.76 8.84
CA GLN A 311 20.87 11.26 9.35
C GLN A 311 21.77 11.82 8.24
N ILE A 312 21.86 11.15 7.08
CA ILE A 312 22.64 11.63 5.95
C ILE A 312 22.05 12.94 5.42
N THR A 313 20.72 13.03 5.30
CA THR A 313 20.04 14.23 4.83
C THR A 313 20.28 15.42 5.77
N GLU A 314 20.13 15.22 7.08
CA GLU A 314 20.44 16.22 8.10
C GLU A 314 21.92 16.63 8.08
N ARG A 315 22.83 15.67 7.90
CA ARG A 315 24.27 15.94 7.83
C ARG A 315 24.61 16.81 6.63
N ILE A 316 24.11 16.47 5.43
CA ILE A 316 24.29 17.27 4.21
C ILE A 316 23.76 18.69 4.42
N PHE A 317 22.57 18.83 5.02
CA PHE A 317 21.99 20.15 5.30
C PHE A 317 22.87 20.97 6.25
N SER A 318 23.34 20.37 7.35
CA SER A 318 24.22 21.03 8.33
C SER A 318 25.55 21.48 7.74
N LEU A 319 26.17 20.65 6.89
CA LEU A 319 27.44 20.94 6.24
C LEU A 319 27.31 22.11 5.24
N ASN A 320 26.23 22.16 4.47
CA ASN A 320 25.98 23.29 3.57
C ASN A 320 25.76 24.60 4.35
N GLN A 321 25.00 24.56 5.44
CA GLN A 321 24.81 25.74 6.30
C GLN A 321 26.13 26.21 6.95
N GLU A 322 26.97 25.28 7.38
CA GLU A 322 28.29 25.59 7.95
C GLU A 322 29.22 26.21 6.90
N LYS A 323 29.22 25.67 5.67
CA LYS A 323 29.96 26.22 4.52
C LYS A 323 29.59 27.68 4.25
N ASP A 324 28.29 27.97 4.14
CA ASP A 324 27.79 29.33 3.85
C ASP A 324 28.16 30.32 4.96
N ARG A 325 28.09 29.86 6.23
CA ARG A 325 28.46 30.66 7.40
C ARG A 325 29.95 31.00 7.40
N ILE A 326 30.82 30.03 7.14
CA ILE A 326 32.28 30.22 7.11
C ILE A 326 32.67 31.15 5.94
N ALA A 327 32.08 30.95 4.77
CA ALA A 327 32.33 31.79 3.60
C ALA A 327 32.00 33.27 3.87
N SER A 328 30.95 33.54 4.65
CA SER A 328 30.49 34.90 4.97
C SER A 328 31.21 35.55 6.17
N GLN A 329 31.97 34.78 6.96
CA GLN A 329 32.58 35.25 8.21
C GLN A 329 33.72 36.26 7.98
N ALA A 330 34.54 36.05 6.95
CA ALA A 330 35.65 36.95 6.63
C ALA A 330 35.15 38.35 6.20
N ASP A 331 34.15 38.38 5.32
CA ASP A 331 33.57 39.63 4.81
C ASP A 331 32.86 40.41 5.94
N SER A 332 32.04 39.74 6.76
CA SER A 332 31.37 40.38 7.90
C SER A 332 32.34 40.94 8.94
N THR A 333 33.42 40.21 9.26
CA THR A 333 34.46 40.70 10.19
C THR A 333 35.16 41.95 9.65
N GLN A 334 35.44 41.98 8.34
CA GLN A 334 36.05 43.14 7.68
C GLN A 334 35.11 44.36 7.72
N GLU A 335 33.82 44.17 7.47
CA GLU A 335 32.82 45.25 7.55
C GLU A 335 32.69 45.82 8.96
N VAL A 336 32.63 44.94 9.97
CA VAL A 336 32.57 45.34 11.39
C VAL A 336 33.79 46.18 11.77
N PHE A 337 35.01 45.75 11.37
CA PHE A 337 36.21 46.53 11.63
C PHE A 337 36.18 47.90 10.93
N LYS A 338 35.82 47.94 9.64
CA LYS A 338 35.74 49.21 8.88
C LYS A 338 34.74 50.17 9.50
N GLY A 339 33.58 49.68 9.94
CA GLY A 339 32.59 50.47 10.67
C GLY A 339 33.13 51.00 12.00
N GLY A 340 33.83 50.14 12.76
CA GLY A 340 34.52 50.52 14.00
C GLY A 340 35.59 51.59 13.77
N LEU A 341 36.39 51.44 12.71
CA LEU A 341 37.45 52.38 12.32
C LEU A 341 36.86 53.77 12.06
N GLU A 342 35.83 53.88 11.22
CA GLU A 342 35.19 55.18 10.95
C GLU A 342 34.60 55.82 12.22
N SER A 343 34.04 55.02 13.13
CA SER A 343 33.57 55.50 14.43
C SER A 343 34.71 56.06 15.28
N THR A 344 35.82 55.33 15.40
CA THR A 344 37.03 55.76 16.13
C THR A 344 37.60 57.06 15.54
N LEU A 345 37.73 57.14 14.21
CA LEU A 345 38.23 58.34 13.52
C LEU A 345 37.29 59.54 13.73
N LYS A 346 35.97 59.33 13.71
CA LYS A 346 34.99 60.40 13.95
C LYS A 346 35.10 60.96 15.36
N ASN A 347 35.27 60.08 16.36
CA ASN A 347 35.29 60.44 17.78
C ASN A 347 36.65 60.96 18.27
N ALA A 348 37.74 60.72 17.52
CA ALA A 348 39.07 61.18 17.89
C ALA A 348 39.17 62.72 17.95
N TYR A 349 39.38 63.24 19.16
CA TYR A 349 39.51 64.67 19.44
C TYR A 349 40.98 65.12 19.43
N ILE A 350 41.53 65.25 18.23
CA ILE A 350 42.96 65.54 17.99
C ILE A 350 43.32 67.02 18.26
N MET A 351 42.34 67.92 18.19
CA MET A 351 42.55 69.38 18.26
C MET A 351 41.81 70.02 19.45
N PRO A 352 42.20 69.76 20.71
CA PRO A 352 41.67 70.47 21.86
C PRO A 352 42.11 71.95 21.88
N ALA A 353 41.49 72.76 22.76
CA ALA A 353 41.76 74.20 22.84
C ALA A 353 43.27 74.52 22.98
N GLN A 354 43.98 73.80 23.85
CA GLN A 354 45.42 73.97 24.06
C GLN A 354 46.24 73.71 22.79
N THR A 355 45.94 72.63 22.07
CA THR A 355 46.61 72.30 20.80
C THR A 355 46.30 73.34 19.71
N ARG A 356 45.09 73.91 19.70
CA ARG A 356 44.73 75.00 18.77
C ARG A 356 45.45 76.31 19.11
N ASP A 357 45.69 76.60 20.38
CA ASP A 357 46.47 77.76 20.81
C ASP A 357 47.93 77.62 20.36
N LEU A 358 48.53 76.43 20.53
CA LEU A 358 49.86 76.11 20.01
C LEU A 358 49.93 76.17 18.48
N ALA A 359 48.89 75.69 17.77
CA ALA A 359 48.78 75.83 16.33
C ALA A 359 48.75 77.30 15.90
N LYS A 360 48.01 78.16 16.62
CA LYS A 360 47.98 79.60 16.37
C LYS A 360 49.36 80.23 16.54
N GLU A 361 50.05 79.91 17.64
CA GLU A 361 51.41 80.42 17.89
C GLU A 361 52.40 80.00 16.80
N TYR A 362 52.29 78.77 16.30
CA TYR A 362 53.07 78.25 15.18
C TYR A 362 52.75 79.01 13.88
N LEU A 363 51.47 79.15 13.52
CA LEU A 363 51.03 79.86 12.31
C LEU A 363 51.46 81.33 12.29
N GLU A 364 51.45 82.01 13.44
CA GLU A 364 52.00 83.36 13.60
C GLU A 364 53.51 83.40 13.36
N ALA A 365 54.24 82.41 13.87
CA ALA A 365 55.69 82.30 13.71
C ALA A 365 56.11 81.99 12.26
N SER A 366 55.28 81.23 11.52
CA SER A 366 55.50 80.87 10.11
C SER A 366 55.30 82.03 9.12
N GLN A 367 54.84 83.20 9.57
CA GLN A 367 54.64 84.35 8.69
C GLN A 367 55.96 84.97 8.21
N PRO A 368 56.07 85.39 6.93
CA PRO A 368 57.28 86.03 6.40
C PRO A 368 57.70 87.28 7.19
N GLU A 369 56.72 88.01 7.75
CA GLU A 369 56.94 89.26 8.49
C GLU A 369 57.20 89.07 10.00
N PHE A 370 57.17 87.83 10.50
CA PHE A 370 57.34 87.53 11.91
C PHE A 370 58.73 87.95 12.44
N LYS A 371 58.76 88.73 13.53
CA LYS A 371 59.98 89.15 14.24
C LYS A 371 59.70 89.20 15.74
N VAL A 372 60.64 88.68 16.53
CA VAL A 372 60.55 88.75 18.00
C VAL A 372 61.06 90.12 18.44
N GLY A 373 60.17 91.12 18.62
CA GLY A 373 60.49 92.47 19.12
C GLY A 373 61.20 93.42 18.12
N LEU A 374 61.17 94.73 18.40
CA LEU A 374 61.67 95.81 17.51
C LEU A 374 63.19 95.88 17.31
N LEU A 375 64.01 95.12 18.07
CA LEU A 375 65.48 95.30 18.16
C LEU A 375 66.32 94.00 18.13
N PHE A 376 65.76 92.83 17.76
CA PHE A 376 66.47 91.54 17.89
C PHE A 376 67.08 91.00 16.57
N SER A 377 68.11 90.15 16.70
CA SER A 377 68.87 89.57 15.57
C SER A 377 68.12 88.44 14.87
N LYS A 378 68.38 88.24 13.56
CA LYS A 378 67.79 87.15 12.74
C LYS A 378 67.85 85.77 13.41
N LYS A 379 68.92 85.50 14.18
CA LYS A 379 69.14 84.23 14.90
C LYS A 379 68.07 83.96 15.98
N LYS A 380 67.68 84.98 16.75
CA LYS A 380 66.67 84.83 17.82
C LYS A 380 65.25 84.62 17.27
N THR A 381 64.95 85.20 16.11
CA THR A 381 63.66 84.97 15.43
C THR A 381 63.56 83.52 14.93
N GLU A 382 64.65 82.94 14.43
CA GLU A 382 64.67 81.55 13.97
C GLU A 382 64.58 80.55 15.14
N GLU A 383 65.31 80.80 16.24
CA GLU A 383 65.21 80.00 17.47
C GLU A 383 63.77 79.96 18.04
N GLU A 384 63.03 81.07 18.00
CA GLU A 384 61.62 81.10 18.45
C GLU A 384 60.67 80.41 17.47
N ARG A 385 60.96 80.44 16.16
CA ARG A 385 60.20 79.68 15.15
C ARG A 385 60.34 78.17 15.37
N GLU A 386 61.57 77.70 15.53
CA GLU A 386 61.85 76.29 15.84
C GLU A 386 61.21 75.87 17.18
N ARG A 387 61.29 76.71 18.22
CA ARG A 387 60.68 76.41 19.53
C ARG A 387 59.16 76.22 19.43
N ARG A 388 58.45 77.12 18.75
CA ARG A 388 56.98 77.05 18.60
C ARG A 388 56.56 75.89 17.71
N GLN A 389 57.31 75.61 16.66
CA GLN A 389 57.11 74.44 15.80
C GLN A 389 57.25 73.13 16.58
N GLN A 390 58.33 72.99 17.37
CA GLN A 390 58.55 71.80 18.19
C GLN A 390 57.48 71.64 19.28
N ALA A 391 57.08 72.74 19.93
CA ALA A 391 56.02 72.71 20.95
C ALA A 391 54.68 72.23 20.36
N PHE A 392 54.29 72.75 19.20
CA PHE A 392 53.07 72.31 18.51
C PHE A 392 53.18 70.86 18.03
N LEU A 393 54.30 70.49 17.39
CA LEU A 393 54.52 69.13 16.88
C LEU A 393 54.50 68.08 18.01
N SER A 394 55.15 68.36 19.14
CA SER A 394 55.20 67.45 20.29
C SER A 394 53.83 67.26 20.94
N ASP A 395 53.06 68.34 21.15
CA ASP A 395 51.70 68.23 21.71
C ASP A 395 50.78 67.47 20.75
N LEU A 396 50.87 67.77 19.45
CA LEU A 396 50.09 67.08 18.42
C LEU A 396 50.41 65.59 18.34
N GLN A 397 51.70 65.22 18.38
CA GLN A 397 52.13 63.82 18.45
C GLN A 397 51.56 63.10 19.68
N GLU A 398 51.56 63.76 20.85
CA GLU A 398 50.97 63.19 22.07
C GLU A 398 49.45 63.00 21.92
N LYS A 399 48.73 63.98 21.36
CA LYS A 399 47.28 63.85 21.10
C LYS A 399 46.97 62.75 20.10
N VAL A 400 47.75 62.63 19.03
CA VAL A 400 47.57 61.54 18.05
C VAL A 400 47.82 60.18 18.69
N ARG A 401 48.89 60.03 19.48
CA ARG A 401 49.17 58.77 20.18
C ARG A 401 48.04 58.38 21.15
N THR A 402 47.58 59.32 21.96
CA THR A 402 46.61 59.03 23.04
C THR A 402 45.16 58.97 22.57
N GLN A 403 44.75 59.81 21.62
CA GLN A 403 43.36 59.94 21.16
C GLN A 403 43.07 59.18 19.86
N LEU A 404 44.09 58.61 19.20
CA LEU A 404 43.93 57.91 17.93
C LEU A 404 44.62 56.55 17.96
N GLU A 405 45.95 56.51 18.08
CA GLU A 405 46.71 55.25 17.98
C GLU A 405 46.27 54.21 19.01
N TRP A 406 46.13 54.60 20.28
CA TRP A 406 45.71 53.69 21.34
C TRP A 406 44.34 53.06 21.05
N HIS A 407 43.36 53.86 20.62
CA HIS A 407 42.01 53.38 20.29
C HIS A 407 41.98 52.51 19.01
N LEU A 408 42.84 52.77 18.04
CA LEU A 408 42.98 51.92 16.86
C LEU A 408 43.56 50.55 17.22
N LYS A 409 44.56 50.51 18.11
CA LYS A 409 45.10 49.26 18.64
C LYS A 409 44.06 48.50 19.46
N GLU A 410 43.31 49.19 20.31
CA GLU A 410 42.21 48.58 21.09
C GLU A 410 41.14 47.95 20.18
N LEU A 411 40.71 48.68 19.15
CA LEU A 411 39.76 48.17 18.15
C LEU A 411 40.31 46.92 17.43
N ALA A 412 41.59 46.94 17.05
CA ALA A 412 42.23 45.82 16.38
C ALA A 412 42.36 44.58 17.28
N VAL A 413 42.79 44.75 18.53
CA VAL A 413 42.82 43.65 19.53
C VAL A 413 41.43 43.08 19.76
N LYS A 414 40.42 43.95 19.95
CA LYS A 414 39.04 43.53 20.14
C LYS A 414 38.53 42.70 18.96
N THR A 415 38.84 43.15 17.74
CA THR A 415 38.44 42.45 16.51
C THR A 415 39.10 41.08 16.38
N LEU A 416 40.40 40.97 16.70
CA LEU A 416 41.09 39.66 16.73
C LEU A 416 40.44 38.71 17.74
N SER A 417 40.13 39.20 18.94
CA SER A 417 39.50 38.39 19.98
C SER A 417 38.08 37.95 19.61
N GLU A 418 37.26 38.84 19.05
CA GLU A 418 35.88 38.53 18.63
C GLU A 418 35.86 37.57 17.43
N ALA A 419 36.87 37.66 16.55
CA ALA A 419 37.06 36.75 15.43
C ALA A 419 37.71 35.40 15.84
N GLY A 420 38.16 35.25 17.09
CA GLY A 420 38.83 34.03 17.58
C GLY A 420 40.22 33.79 16.99
N VAL A 421 40.90 34.85 16.54
CA VAL A 421 42.20 34.76 15.86
C VAL A 421 43.34 34.82 16.86
N HIS A 422 44.19 33.79 16.85
CA HIS A 422 45.38 33.66 17.70
C HIS A 422 46.66 33.53 16.85
N ASP A 423 46.92 34.52 16.00
CA ASP A 423 48.10 34.57 15.13
C ASP A 423 49.13 35.59 15.60
N SER A 424 50.34 35.12 15.88
CA SER A 424 51.45 35.96 16.37
C SER A 424 51.87 37.06 15.39
N GLY A 425 51.67 36.87 14.09
CA GLY A 425 51.96 37.87 13.06
C GLY A 425 50.95 39.02 13.09
N LEU A 426 49.67 38.69 13.23
CA LEU A 426 48.59 39.69 13.36
C LEU A 426 48.67 40.44 14.69
N GLU A 427 48.99 39.78 15.80
CA GLU A 427 49.25 40.45 17.08
C GLU A 427 50.39 41.47 16.98
N LYS A 428 51.44 41.13 16.23
CA LYS A 428 52.55 42.05 15.94
C LYS A 428 52.09 43.19 15.03
N ALA A 429 51.30 42.92 14.00
CA ALA A 429 50.75 43.93 13.10
C ALA A 429 49.89 44.96 13.85
N VAL A 430 49.18 44.56 14.90
CA VAL A 430 48.46 45.50 15.79
C VAL A 430 49.43 46.44 16.51
N GLN A 431 50.55 45.93 17.02
CA GLN A 431 51.55 46.76 17.70
C GLN A 431 52.25 47.74 16.76
N GLU A 432 52.39 47.39 15.49
CA GLU A 432 53.00 48.21 14.42
C GLU A 432 52.06 49.31 13.87
N ILE A 433 50.79 49.38 14.31
CA ILE A 433 49.90 50.50 13.97
C ILE A 433 50.46 51.78 14.60
N GLU A 434 51.02 52.66 13.77
CA GLU A 434 51.60 53.93 14.17
C GLU A 434 51.20 55.02 13.17
N VAL A 435 50.84 56.20 13.67
CA VAL A 435 50.38 57.33 12.85
C VAL A 435 51.49 58.38 12.82
N SER A 436 52.26 58.37 11.73
CA SER A 436 53.38 59.29 11.57
C SER A 436 52.92 60.75 11.47
N VAL A 437 53.28 61.54 12.49
CA VAL A 437 53.13 63.01 12.48
C VAL A 437 54.52 63.62 12.46
N SER A 438 54.86 64.25 11.34
CA SER A 438 56.16 64.86 11.12
C SER A 438 56.04 66.36 10.89
N GLN A 439 57.19 67.03 10.80
CA GLN A 439 57.25 68.44 10.47
C GLN A 439 56.56 68.77 9.13
N THR A 440 56.70 67.91 8.12
CA THR A 440 56.03 68.12 6.82
C THR A 440 54.52 67.98 6.94
N THR A 441 54.01 67.19 7.88
CA THR A 441 52.57 67.03 8.16
C THR A 441 51.92 68.34 8.58
N ILE A 442 52.60 69.15 9.42
CA ILE A 442 52.12 70.46 9.86
C ILE A 442 52.40 71.59 8.86
N GLU A 443 53.35 71.39 7.92
CA GLU A 443 53.68 72.36 6.88
C GLU A 443 52.75 72.27 5.66
N ASN A 444 52.33 71.06 5.27
CA ASN A 444 51.53 70.83 4.07
C ASN A 444 50.21 71.62 3.97
N PRO A 445 49.43 71.82 5.06
CA PRO A 445 48.19 72.58 5.00
C PRO A 445 48.39 74.11 5.01
N LEU A 446 49.64 74.60 5.07
CA LEU A 446 49.92 76.04 5.14
C LEU A 446 49.52 76.75 3.82
N LYS A 447 48.69 77.76 3.93
CA LYS A 447 48.36 78.69 2.85
C LYS A 447 48.95 80.06 3.17
N GLN A 448 49.53 80.75 2.18
CA GLN A 448 50.08 82.09 2.39
C GLN A 448 48.93 83.08 2.66
N GLN A 449 48.92 83.72 3.83
CA GLN A 449 47.95 84.74 4.23
C GLN A 449 48.61 85.85 5.03
N VAL A 450 48.14 87.09 4.86
CA VAL A 450 48.75 88.29 5.46
C VAL A 450 48.48 88.43 6.97
N ASN A 451 47.36 87.88 7.47
CA ASN A 451 46.99 87.92 8.89
C ASN A 451 46.41 86.58 9.37
N ILE A 452 46.87 86.10 10.53
CA ILE A 452 46.33 84.88 11.17
C ILE A 452 45.04 85.23 11.91
N THR A 453 43.88 84.93 11.30
CA THR A 453 42.56 85.09 11.94
C THR A 453 42.16 83.82 12.70
N GLY A 454 41.24 83.95 13.67
CA GLY A 454 40.70 82.77 14.38
C GLY A 454 40.03 81.76 13.43
N GLU A 455 39.39 82.25 12.36
CA GLU A 455 38.79 81.42 11.31
C GLU A 455 39.85 80.64 10.51
N TYR A 456 41.00 81.26 10.23
CA TYR A 456 42.12 80.59 9.56
C TYR A 456 42.71 79.47 10.43
N VAL A 457 42.90 79.70 11.73
CA VAL A 457 43.39 78.68 12.68
C VAL A 457 42.43 77.48 12.72
N LEU A 458 41.11 77.73 12.74
CA LEU A 458 40.11 76.67 12.71
C LEU A 458 40.15 75.87 11.40
N ASN A 459 40.25 76.53 10.25
CA ASN A 459 40.33 75.86 8.96
C ASN A 459 41.62 75.03 8.82
N TYR A 460 42.77 75.58 9.20
CA TYR A 460 44.05 74.87 9.22
C TYR A 460 44.01 73.64 10.14
N THR A 461 43.52 73.80 11.38
CA THR A 461 43.46 72.68 12.34
C THR A 461 42.46 71.60 11.92
N ASN A 462 41.37 71.96 11.24
CA ASN A 462 40.44 70.99 10.64
C ASN A 462 41.06 70.23 9.45
N GLU A 463 41.74 70.93 8.53
CA GLU A 463 42.46 70.31 7.40
C GLU A 463 43.57 69.37 7.91
N LEU A 464 44.33 69.80 8.92
CA LEU A 464 45.38 69.01 9.55
C LEU A 464 44.81 67.77 10.26
N ALA A 465 43.74 67.93 11.04
CA ALA A 465 43.06 66.79 11.68
C ALA A 465 42.51 65.80 10.64
N ALA A 466 41.98 66.28 9.51
CA ALA A 466 41.54 65.42 8.42
C ALA A 466 42.70 64.66 7.77
N SER A 467 43.86 65.31 7.57
CA SER A 467 45.07 64.67 7.05
C SER A 467 45.59 63.58 8.00
N ILE A 468 45.62 63.83 9.30
CA ILE A 468 46.04 62.84 10.30
C ILE A 468 45.07 61.66 10.35
N LYS A 469 43.75 61.91 10.28
CA LYS A 469 42.74 60.85 10.21
C LYS A 469 42.86 60.02 8.93
N LYS A 470 43.30 60.63 7.81
CA LYS A 470 43.62 59.91 6.57
C LYS A 470 44.84 59.00 6.76
N GLU A 471 45.89 59.50 7.40
CA GLU A 471 47.08 58.71 7.69
C GLU A 471 46.77 57.52 8.61
N ALA A 472 45.90 57.74 9.60
CA ALA A 472 45.41 56.69 10.48
C ALA A 472 44.60 55.60 9.75
N ARG A 473 43.82 55.94 8.72
CA ARG A 473 43.18 54.93 7.85
C ARG A 473 44.22 54.10 7.13
N ASN A 474 45.24 54.75 6.55
CA ASN A 474 46.30 54.06 5.82
C ASN A 474 47.09 53.11 6.74
N ALA A 475 47.39 53.56 7.97
CA ALA A 475 48.06 52.73 8.98
C ALA A 475 47.22 51.51 9.38
N ALA A 476 45.90 51.66 9.52
CA ALA A 476 45.00 50.55 9.85
C ALA A 476 44.77 49.60 8.66
N ASP A 477 44.84 50.08 7.41
CA ASP A 477 44.54 49.28 6.22
C ASP A 477 45.47 48.06 6.09
N SER A 478 46.77 48.22 6.41
CA SER A 478 47.71 47.09 6.38
C SER A 478 47.33 45.96 7.34
N PHE A 479 46.79 46.31 8.52
CA PHE A 479 46.28 45.33 9.47
C PHE A 479 45.02 44.65 8.92
N VAL A 480 44.07 45.44 8.39
CA VAL A 480 42.81 44.92 7.81
C VAL A 480 43.07 43.94 6.67
N GLN A 481 43.98 44.26 5.76
CA GLN A 481 44.34 43.37 4.65
C GLN A 481 44.96 42.06 5.16
N SER A 482 45.82 42.13 6.19
CA SER A 482 46.44 40.96 6.79
C SER A 482 45.42 40.07 7.50
N LEU A 483 44.51 40.68 8.28
CA LEU A 483 43.42 39.98 8.96
C LEU A 483 42.48 39.31 7.96
N TYR A 484 42.05 40.04 6.92
CA TYR A 484 41.18 39.49 5.89
C TYR A 484 41.84 38.33 5.15
N GLY A 485 43.12 38.46 4.79
CA GLY A 485 43.89 37.39 4.15
C GLY A 485 44.01 36.14 5.03
N TYR A 486 44.23 36.31 6.33
CA TYR A 486 44.26 35.20 7.30
C TYR A 486 42.90 34.50 7.39
N LEU A 487 41.83 35.25 7.65
CA LEU A 487 40.48 34.70 7.80
C LEU A 487 40.01 34.00 6.53
N LYS A 488 40.32 34.54 5.35
CA LYS A 488 39.98 33.92 4.08
C LYS A 488 40.73 32.62 3.86
N LYS A 489 42.03 32.58 4.19
CA LYS A 489 42.82 31.35 4.10
C LYS A 489 42.31 30.26 5.05
N GLU A 490 41.99 30.63 6.29
CA GLU A 490 41.41 29.70 7.27
C GLU A 490 40.02 29.21 6.82
N ALA A 491 39.20 30.10 6.25
CA ALA A 491 37.91 29.76 5.67
C ALA A 491 38.06 28.79 4.49
N ASP A 492 38.98 29.04 3.56
CA ASP A 492 39.25 28.17 2.41
C ASP A 492 39.69 26.77 2.86
N GLU A 493 40.53 26.67 3.89
CA GLU A 493 40.97 25.38 4.47
C GLU A 493 39.80 24.61 5.10
N LYS A 494 38.93 25.28 5.87
CA LYS A 494 37.73 24.67 6.48
C LYS A 494 36.68 24.28 5.44
N VAL A 495 36.40 25.15 4.47
CA VAL A 495 35.48 24.87 3.36
C VAL A 495 35.99 23.69 2.55
N SER A 496 37.30 23.57 2.29
CA SER A 496 37.87 22.42 1.60
C SER A 496 37.65 21.09 2.36
N TYR A 497 37.66 21.10 3.70
CA TYR A 497 37.33 19.92 4.50
C TYR A 497 35.84 19.56 4.36
N ILE A 498 34.95 20.54 4.49
CA ILE A 498 33.50 20.35 4.34
C ILE A 498 33.16 19.84 2.94
N GLU A 499 33.79 20.38 1.88
CA GLU A 499 33.57 19.94 0.50
C GLU A 499 34.02 18.49 0.27
N LYS A 500 35.11 18.05 0.91
CA LYS A 500 35.52 16.63 0.87
C LYS A 500 34.49 15.72 1.55
N GLU A 501 33.92 16.16 2.67
CA GLU A 501 32.87 15.41 3.37
C GLU A 501 31.58 15.38 2.54
N LEU A 502 31.12 16.51 2.02
CA LEU A 502 29.97 16.59 1.10
C LEU A 502 30.16 15.68 -0.13
N LYS A 503 31.37 15.62 -0.67
CA LYS A 503 31.69 14.73 -1.80
C LYS A 503 31.51 13.25 -1.45
N SER A 504 31.72 12.84 -0.19
CA SER A 504 31.44 11.46 0.23
C SER A 504 29.93 11.14 0.21
N TYR A 505 29.08 12.16 0.29
CA TYR A 505 27.62 12.04 0.25
C TYR A 505 27.01 12.32 -1.14
N GLU A 506 27.81 12.69 -2.14
CA GLU A 506 27.35 13.11 -3.47
C GLU A 506 26.39 12.10 -4.11
N ARG A 507 26.72 10.80 -4.06
CA ARG A 507 25.86 9.73 -4.58
C ARG A 507 24.48 9.68 -3.92
N TYR A 508 24.43 9.90 -2.61
CA TYR A 508 23.19 9.86 -1.83
C TYR A 508 22.36 11.11 -2.10
N GLN A 509 23.01 12.27 -2.16
CA GLN A 509 22.37 13.53 -2.51
C GLN A 509 21.69 13.45 -3.88
N SER A 510 22.40 12.96 -4.90
CA SER A 510 21.82 12.77 -6.24
C SER A 510 20.65 11.79 -6.22
N ALA A 511 20.74 10.69 -5.46
CA ALA A 511 19.65 9.73 -5.34
C ALA A 511 18.41 10.32 -4.66
N PHE A 512 18.58 11.05 -3.54
CA PHE A 512 17.48 11.73 -2.84
C PHE A 512 16.81 12.79 -3.71
N GLU A 513 17.61 13.60 -4.41
CA GLU A 513 17.09 14.65 -5.30
C GLU A 513 16.33 14.05 -6.49
N SER A 514 16.83 12.94 -7.05
CA SER A 514 16.15 12.22 -8.14
C SER A 514 14.77 11.70 -7.70
N ILE A 515 14.67 11.04 -6.54
CA ILE A 515 13.39 10.56 -6.01
C ILE A 515 12.43 11.69 -5.69
N ARG A 516 12.93 12.77 -5.06
CA ARG A 516 12.10 13.94 -4.76
C ARG A 516 11.54 14.55 -6.03
N THR A 517 12.39 14.75 -7.04
CA THR A 517 11.99 15.28 -8.34
C THR A 517 10.95 14.40 -9.01
N MET A 518 11.10 13.08 -8.94
CA MET A 518 10.10 12.14 -9.46
C MET A 518 8.76 12.27 -8.73
N LYS A 519 8.75 12.27 -7.39
CA LYS A 519 7.52 12.43 -6.61
C LYS A 519 6.81 13.74 -6.95
N ASP A 520 7.55 14.84 -6.97
CA ASP A 520 7.01 16.16 -7.31
C ASP A 520 6.46 16.18 -8.75
N ASN A 521 7.11 15.51 -9.70
CA ASN A 521 6.65 15.41 -11.08
C ASN A 521 5.40 14.54 -11.21
N LEU A 522 5.31 13.42 -10.49
CA LEU A 522 4.12 12.56 -10.49
C LEU A 522 2.91 13.27 -9.88
N GLU A 523 3.08 13.97 -8.75
CA GLU A 523 2.00 14.74 -8.13
C GLU A 523 1.52 15.87 -9.04
N LYS A 524 2.43 16.69 -9.60
CA LYS A 524 2.05 17.73 -10.57
C LYS A 524 1.32 17.15 -11.78
N ARG A 525 1.74 15.98 -12.26
CA ARG A 525 1.09 15.32 -13.40
C ARG A 525 -0.27 14.75 -13.03
N LYS A 526 -0.43 14.21 -11.81
CA LYS A 526 -1.72 13.77 -11.27
C LYS A 526 -2.70 14.93 -11.18
N GLU A 527 -2.28 16.04 -10.58
CA GLU A 527 -3.10 17.25 -10.48
C GLU A 527 -3.52 17.75 -11.86
N ALA A 528 -2.58 17.82 -12.82
CA ALA A 528 -2.88 18.24 -14.19
C ALA A 528 -3.87 17.32 -14.92
N LEU A 529 -3.72 15.99 -14.75
CA LEU A 529 -4.61 15.01 -15.40
C LEU A 529 -6.02 15.00 -14.78
N LEU A 530 -6.16 15.27 -13.49
CA LEU A 530 -7.48 15.32 -12.82
C LEU A 530 -8.16 16.69 -12.93
N ALA A 531 -7.41 17.75 -13.29
CA ALA A 531 -7.95 19.09 -13.43
C ALA A 531 -8.77 19.25 -14.72
N LEU A 532 -10.10 19.37 -14.59
CA LEU A 532 -11.08 19.60 -15.66
C LEU A 532 -10.91 20.92 -16.47
N ASN A 533 -9.86 21.70 -16.27
CA ASN A 533 -9.71 23.07 -16.84
C ASN A 533 -8.36 23.36 -17.51
N GLU A 534 -7.35 22.49 -17.39
CA GLU A 534 -5.97 22.82 -17.80
C GLU A 534 -5.41 21.95 -18.93
N ILE A 535 -6.12 20.92 -19.36
CA ILE A 535 -5.63 20.03 -20.43
C ILE A 535 -6.02 20.62 -21.78
N SER A 536 -5.01 21.06 -22.55
CA SER A 536 -5.20 21.60 -23.90
C SER A 536 -5.37 20.44 -24.89
N ILE A 537 -6.53 20.38 -25.54
CA ILE A 537 -6.79 19.43 -26.63
C ILE A 537 -5.99 19.89 -27.86
N SER A 538 -5.23 18.97 -28.46
CA SER A 538 -4.45 19.27 -29.67
C SER A 538 -5.32 19.22 -30.93
N ASN A 539 -6.40 18.46 -30.89
CA ASN A 539 -7.30 18.23 -32.02
C ASN A 539 -8.38 19.34 -32.15
N PRO A 540 -8.44 20.08 -33.27
CA PRO A 540 -9.36 21.21 -33.44
C PRO A 540 -10.84 20.84 -33.59
N ASN A 541 -11.22 19.55 -33.61
CA ASN A 541 -12.62 19.13 -33.69
C ASN A 541 -12.93 17.80 -32.95
N PRO A 542 -13.09 17.84 -31.61
CA PRO A 542 -13.45 16.71 -30.74
C PRO A 542 -14.58 15.81 -31.26
N GLU A 543 -15.68 16.40 -31.75
CA GLU A 543 -16.84 15.65 -32.22
C GLU A 543 -16.57 14.84 -33.50
N GLN A 544 -15.64 15.30 -34.35
CA GLN A 544 -15.31 14.57 -35.58
C GLN A 544 -14.55 13.27 -35.28
N LEU A 545 -13.67 13.29 -34.27
CA LEU A 545 -12.92 12.10 -33.86
C LEU A 545 -13.86 11.04 -33.28
N VAL A 546 -14.79 11.43 -32.41
CA VAL A 546 -15.79 10.51 -31.85
C VAL A 546 -16.67 9.94 -32.97
N LYS A 547 -17.12 10.78 -33.93
CA LYS A 547 -17.87 10.30 -35.10
C LYS A 547 -17.07 9.33 -35.96
N GLN A 548 -15.75 9.52 -36.09
CA GLN A 548 -14.89 8.58 -36.80
C GLN A 548 -14.85 7.23 -36.07
N TRP A 549 -14.65 7.20 -34.76
CA TRP A 549 -14.66 5.94 -33.99
C TRP A 549 -15.99 5.21 -34.07
N LEU A 550 -17.11 5.94 -34.04
CA LEU A 550 -18.44 5.35 -34.24
C LEU A 550 -18.59 4.74 -35.63
N ASN A 551 -18.08 5.41 -36.67
CA ASN A 551 -18.08 4.87 -38.04
C ASN A 551 -17.15 3.64 -38.17
N GLU A 552 -16.04 3.60 -37.44
CA GLU A 552 -15.15 2.43 -37.37
C GLU A 552 -15.85 1.24 -36.68
N GLU A 553 -16.66 1.47 -35.64
CA GLU A 553 -17.52 0.42 -35.05
C GLU A 553 -18.61 -0.08 -36.02
N GLU A 554 -19.00 0.73 -37.00
CA GLU A 554 -19.94 0.38 -38.06
C GLU A 554 -19.28 -0.28 -39.28
N ASP A 555 -17.95 -0.17 -39.44
CA ASP A 555 -17.16 -0.86 -40.46
C ASP A 555 -16.99 -2.35 -40.10
N VAL A 556 -18.07 -3.09 -40.34
CA VAL A 556 -18.19 -4.51 -39.97
C VAL A 556 -18.28 -5.42 -41.19
N ILE A 557 -17.76 -6.64 -41.03
CA ILE A 557 -17.97 -7.71 -42.01
C ILE A 557 -19.35 -8.32 -41.71
N ILE A 558 -20.30 -8.19 -42.64
CA ILE A 558 -21.62 -8.81 -42.50
C ILE A 558 -21.51 -10.29 -42.93
N ARG A 559 -21.95 -11.21 -42.06
CA ARG A 559 -22.04 -12.66 -42.38
C ARG A 559 -23.43 -13.19 -42.04
N HIS A 560 -23.96 -14.06 -42.90
CA HIS A 560 -25.18 -14.81 -42.63
C HIS A 560 -24.82 -16.20 -42.08
N THR A 561 -25.56 -16.70 -41.09
CA THR A 561 -25.23 -18.00 -40.45
C THR A 561 -25.31 -19.20 -41.39
N ASP A 562 -25.97 -19.06 -42.55
CA ASP A 562 -26.06 -20.10 -43.57
C ASP A 562 -24.75 -20.33 -44.35
N GLU A 563 -23.76 -19.43 -44.24
CA GLU A 563 -22.43 -19.55 -44.88
C GLU A 563 -21.40 -20.25 -43.97
N PHE A 564 -21.82 -20.72 -42.80
CA PHE A 564 -20.93 -21.32 -41.80
C PHE A 564 -20.99 -22.85 -41.87
N GLU A 565 -20.15 -23.46 -42.69
CA GLU A 565 -19.75 -24.86 -42.45
C GLU A 565 -18.76 -24.88 -41.28
N PRO A 566 -19.01 -25.67 -40.22
CA PRO A 566 -18.08 -25.81 -39.11
C PRO A 566 -16.90 -26.70 -39.55
N GLU A 567 -16.08 -26.21 -40.48
CA GLU A 567 -14.81 -26.85 -40.79
C GLU A 567 -13.68 -26.25 -39.95
N ARG A 568 -13.09 -27.15 -39.15
CA ARG A 568 -11.78 -27.07 -38.47
C ARG A 568 -11.71 -26.31 -37.15
N LEU A 569 -12.20 -26.95 -36.08
CA LEU A 569 -11.57 -26.91 -34.75
C LEU A 569 -11.98 -28.18 -33.98
N SER A 570 -11.22 -29.27 -34.18
CA SER A 570 -11.00 -30.40 -33.25
C SER A 570 -10.45 -31.64 -33.97
N ASN A 571 -9.21 -31.56 -34.47
CA ASN A 571 -8.36 -32.75 -34.50
C ASN A 571 -7.55 -32.74 -33.20
N ASN A 572 -8.18 -33.17 -32.11
CA ASN A 572 -7.49 -33.82 -31.02
C ASN A 572 -8.30 -35.06 -30.69
N ASN A 573 -7.77 -36.21 -31.14
CA ASN A 573 -8.27 -37.53 -30.81
C ASN A 573 -8.35 -37.64 -29.28
N VAL A 574 -9.56 -37.54 -28.75
CA VAL A 574 -9.88 -38.19 -27.48
C VAL A 574 -10.22 -39.63 -27.86
N GLU A 575 -9.28 -40.53 -27.59
CA GLU A 575 -9.56 -41.97 -27.61
C GLU A 575 -10.74 -42.22 -26.67
N GLN A 576 -11.88 -42.61 -27.25
CA GLN A 576 -12.94 -43.28 -26.51
C GLN A 576 -12.36 -44.61 -26.00
N VAL A 577 -11.99 -44.64 -24.73
CA VAL A 577 -11.80 -45.90 -24.02
C VAL A 577 -13.20 -46.47 -23.80
N GLU A 578 -13.55 -47.48 -24.58
CA GLU A 578 -14.70 -48.35 -24.31
C GLU A 578 -14.58 -48.89 -22.87
N LEU A 579 -15.59 -48.58 -22.06
CA LEU A 579 -15.80 -49.21 -20.76
C LEU A 579 -16.12 -50.69 -21.00
N VAL A 580 -15.09 -51.53 -20.90
CA VAL A 580 -15.27 -52.98 -20.76
C VAL A 580 -16.00 -53.21 -19.43
N PRO A 581 -17.12 -53.95 -19.41
CA PRO A 581 -17.80 -54.29 -18.16
C PRO A 581 -16.87 -55.20 -17.35
N HIS A 582 -16.30 -54.67 -16.28
CA HIS A 582 -15.59 -55.50 -15.32
C HIS A 582 -16.61 -56.35 -14.56
N ILE A 583 -16.46 -57.66 -14.78
CA ILE A 583 -17.14 -58.74 -14.08
C ILE A 583 -17.06 -58.49 -12.57
N VAL A 584 -18.23 -58.38 -11.95
CA VAL A 584 -18.42 -58.47 -10.50
C VAL A 584 -17.84 -59.82 -10.04
N PRO A 585 -16.84 -59.85 -9.14
CA PRO A 585 -16.54 -61.09 -8.44
C PRO A 585 -17.70 -61.33 -7.49
N ASP A 586 -18.45 -62.40 -7.76
CA ASP A 586 -19.29 -63.07 -6.76
C ASP A 586 -18.47 -63.24 -5.47
N THR A 587 -18.84 -62.53 -4.41
CA THR A 587 -18.37 -62.81 -3.06
C THR A 587 -19.39 -63.69 -2.35
N ASN A 588 -19.45 -64.94 -2.80
CA ASN A 588 -19.74 -66.05 -1.90
C ASN A 588 -18.41 -66.56 -1.37
N ASP A 589 -17.93 -66.02 -0.25
CA ASP A 589 -17.20 -66.81 0.76
C ASP A 589 -17.03 -66.02 2.07
N GLY A 590 -17.85 -66.37 3.07
CA GLY A 590 -17.84 -65.80 4.41
C GLY A 590 -16.69 -66.27 5.30
N THR A 591 -15.47 -66.45 4.76
CA THR A 591 -14.36 -67.10 5.48
C THR A 591 -13.02 -66.34 5.50
N GLU A 592 -12.88 -65.19 4.84
CA GLU A 592 -11.60 -64.45 4.83
C GLU A 592 -11.44 -63.35 5.91
N ALA A 593 -12.52 -62.85 6.50
CA ALA A 593 -12.46 -61.75 7.48
C ALA A 593 -11.63 -62.08 8.75
N PHE A 594 -11.46 -63.36 9.08
CA PHE A 594 -10.71 -63.80 10.26
C PHE A 594 -9.17 -63.72 10.11
N ARG A 595 -8.60 -63.76 8.89
CA ARG A 595 -7.13 -63.78 8.70
C ARG A 595 -6.45 -62.41 8.82
N GLY A 596 -7.18 -61.33 8.55
CA GLY A 596 -6.65 -59.97 8.66
C GLY A 596 -6.40 -59.54 10.10
N LYS A 597 -7.31 -59.91 11.01
CA LYS A 597 -7.29 -59.54 12.43
C LYS A 597 -6.08 -60.11 13.18
N ASP A 598 -5.79 -61.38 12.96
CA ASP A 598 -4.64 -62.08 13.55
C ASP A 598 -3.31 -61.51 13.06
N LYS A 599 -3.26 -61.11 11.78
CA LYS A 599 -2.06 -60.52 11.17
C LYS A 599 -1.77 -59.11 11.72
N LEU A 600 -2.81 -58.30 11.93
CA LEU A 600 -2.68 -56.97 12.56
C LEU A 600 -2.19 -57.08 14.01
N GLN A 601 -2.72 -58.03 14.78
CA GLN A 601 -2.25 -58.30 16.15
C GLN A 601 -0.80 -58.79 16.18
N GLN A 602 -0.41 -59.66 15.24
CA GLN A 602 0.97 -60.10 15.13
C GLN A 602 1.93 -58.93 14.81
N THR A 603 1.57 -58.10 13.82
CA THR A 603 2.37 -56.91 13.45
C THR A 603 2.46 -55.91 14.61
N ALA A 604 1.38 -55.71 15.37
CA ALA A 604 1.41 -54.86 16.56
C ALA A 604 2.38 -55.39 17.62
N GLY A 605 2.34 -56.70 17.90
CA GLY A 605 3.27 -57.35 18.82
C GLY A 605 4.73 -57.27 18.38
N GLU A 606 5.01 -57.29 17.07
CA GLU A 606 6.35 -57.08 16.52
C GLU A 606 6.82 -55.64 16.67
N LEU A 607 5.96 -54.65 16.39
CA LEU A 607 6.27 -53.22 16.58
C LEU A 607 6.51 -52.89 18.06
N THR A 608 5.73 -53.45 18.99
CA THR A 608 5.94 -53.29 20.44
C THR A 608 7.31 -53.81 20.85
N LYS A 609 7.70 -55.02 20.40
CA LYS A 609 9.03 -55.59 20.68
C LYS A 609 10.16 -54.72 20.13
N VAL A 610 10.02 -54.21 18.91
CA VAL A 610 11.02 -53.31 18.31
C VAL A 610 11.11 -52.01 19.10
N SER A 611 9.98 -51.44 19.53
CA SER A 611 9.95 -50.21 20.33
C SER A 611 10.70 -50.39 21.67
N GLU A 612 10.52 -51.52 22.34
CA GLU A 612 11.20 -51.84 23.61
C GLU A 612 12.72 -51.99 23.42
N LEU A 613 13.16 -52.59 22.32
CA LEU A 613 14.59 -52.75 22.01
C LEU A 613 15.30 -51.42 21.73
N ILE A 614 14.61 -50.45 21.13
CA ILE A 614 15.19 -49.13 20.80
C ILE A 614 15.02 -48.09 21.91
N GLN A 615 14.12 -48.31 22.88
CA GLN A 615 13.86 -47.41 24.01
C GLN A 615 15.14 -46.94 24.75
N PRO A 616 16.13 -47.80 25.08
CA PRO A 616 17.32 -47.37 25.82
C PRO A 616 18.36 -46.64 24.96
N LEU A 617 18.19 -46.56 23.63
CA LEU A 617 19.16 -45.94 22.72
C LEU A 617 18.98 -44.41 22.69
N ARG A 618 20.06 -43.67 22.95
CA ARG A 618 20.08 -42.19 22.81
C ARG A 618 19.88 -41.81 21.34
N GLY A 619 18.99 -40.84 21.08
CA GLY A 619 18.66 -40.35 19.74
C GLY A 619 17.44 -40.99 19.08
N PHE A 620 16.88 -42.07 19.63
CA PHE A 620 15.75 -42.81 19.05
C PHE A 620 14.40 -42.58 19.75
N GLN A 621 14.30 -41.60 20.65
CA GLN A 621 13.09 -41.37 21.46
C GLN A 621 11.85 -41.00 20.63
N THR A 622 12.03 -40.27 19.53
CA THR A 622 10.94 -39.93 18.60
C THR A 622 10.43 -41.18 17.90
N LEU A 623 11.33 -42.00 17.34
CA LEU A 623 10.97 -43.25 16.66
C LEU A 623 10.32 -44.26 17.62
N TYR A 624 10.80 -44.34 18.86
CA TYR A 624 10.18 -45.13 19.92
C TYR A 624 8.71 -44.74 20.11
N ARG A 625 8.42 -43.43 20.23
CA ARG A 625 7.07 -42.92 20.42
C ARG A 625 6.17 -43.26 19.23
N GLU A 626 6.65 -43.05 18.01
CA GLU A 626 5.91 -43.36 16.77
C GLU A 626 5.60 -44.85 16.62
N LEU A 627 6.57 -45.75 16.88
CA LEU A 627 6.36 -47.20 16.78
C LEU A 627 5.37 -47.71 17.83
N LYS A 628 5.47 -47.20 19.06
CA LYS A 628 4.56 -47.56 20.15
C LYS A 628 3.13 -47.10 19.87
N GLU A 629 2.97 -45.89 19.33
CA GLU A 629 1.67 -45.36 18.93
C GLU A 629 1.04 -46.18 17.80
N LYS A 630 1.82 -46.54 16.78
CA LYS A 630 1.35 -47.41 15.68
C LYS A 630 0.98 -48.81 16.15
N ALA A 631 1.75 -49.40 17.07
CA ALA A 631 1.43 -50.70 17.66
C ALA A 631 0.10 -50.64 18.42
N GLY A 632 -0.11 -49.60 19.24
CA GLY A 632 -1.36 -49.38 19.96
C GLY A 632 -2.58 -49.28 19.03
N ARG A 633 -2.47 -48.51 17.93
CA ARG A 633 -3.56 -48.38 16.94
C ARG A 633 -3.94 -49.71 16.28
N LEU A 634 -2.95 -50.57 16.02
CA LEU A 634 -3.18 -51.90 15.44
C LEU A 634 -3.80 -52.88 16.45
N GLU A 635 -3.47 -52.76 17.74
CA GLU A 635 -4.09 -53.53 18.83
C GLU A 635 -5.55 -53.14 19.06
N THR A 636 -5.85 -51.83 19.03
CA THR A 636 -7.20 -51.29 19.24
C THR A 636 -8.09 -51.35 18.01
N GLN A 637 -7.56 -51.79 16.85
CA GLN A 637 -8.29 -51.90 15.58
C GLN A 637 -9.00 -50.62 15.14
N THR A 638 -8.44 -49.47 15.52
CA THR A 638 -9.00 -48.18 15.19
C THR A 638 -8.59 -47.81 13.76
N PHE A 639 -9.56 -47.67 12.86
CA PHE A 639 -9.34 -47.23 11.48
C PHE A 639 -9.75 -45.76 11.35
N THR A 640 -8.78 -44.87 11.16
CA THR A 640 -8.99 -43.42 11.17
C THR A 640 -9.29 -42.90 9.77
N VAL A 641 -10.46 -42.30 9.60
CA VAL A 641 -10.89 -41.64 8.37
C VAL A 641 -10.95 -40.14 8.59
N ALA A 642 -10.09 -39.38 7.91
CA ALA A 642 -10.11 -37.93 7.98
C ALA A 642 -10.97 -37.33 6.86
N LEU A 643 -11.93 -36.48 7.23
CA LEU A 643 -12.72 -35.67 6.30
C LEU A 643 -12.00 -34.34 6.04
N PHE A 644 -11.72 -34.04 4.77
CA PHE A 644 -10.97 -32.86 4.37
C PHE A 644 -11.65 -32.12 3.20
N GLY A 645 -11.49 -30.79 3.12
CA GLY A 645 -12.11 -29.95 2.09
C GLY A 645 -12.14 -28.47 2.49
N ALA A 646 -12.49 -27.59 1.54
CA ALA A 646 -12.60 -26.14 1.78
C ALA A 646 -13.57 -25.81 2.94
N PHE A 647 -13.50 -24.58 3.44
CA PHE A 647 -14.49 -24.09 4.41
C PHE A 647 -15.91 -24.17 3.81
N SER A 648 -16.90 -24.57 4.61
CA SER A 648 -18.29 -24.81 4.17
C SER A 648 -18.49 -25.84 3.05
N ALA A 649 -17.49 -26.69 2.75
CA ALA A 649 -17.60 -27.77 1.76
C ALA A 649 -18.59 -28.91 2.14
N GLY A 650 -19.34 -28.78 3.24
CA GLY A 650 -20.31 -29.78 3.69
C GLY A 650 -19.72 -30.98 4.44
N LYS A 651 -18.52 -30.85 5.03
CA LYS A 651 -17.83 -31.95 5.75
C LYS A 651 -18.65 -32.50 6.92
N SER A 652 -19.10 -31.62 7.82
CA SER A 652 -19.87 -32.01 9.01
C SER A 652 -21.25 -32.55 8.65
N SER A 653 -21.93 -31.97 7.65
CA SER A 653 -23.18 -32.51 7.10
C SER A 653 -22.99 -33.88 6.46
N PHE A 654 -21.89 -34.09 5.71
CA PHE A 654 -21.53 -35.41 5.15
C PHE A 654 -21.23 -36.43 6.26
N ALA A 655 -20.54 -36.03 7.33
CA ALA A 655 -20.30 -36.88 8.49
C ALA A 655 -21.62 -37.28 9.18
N ASN A 656 -22.53 -36.34 9.37
CA ASN A 656 -23.87 -36.60 9.93
C ASN A 656 -24.65 -37.61 9.06
N ALA A 657 -24.63 -37.43 7.73
CA ALA A 657 -25.25 -38.36 6.80
C ALA A 657 -24.65 -39.77 6.88
N LEU A 658 -23.31 -39.89 7.02
CA LEU A 658 -22.64 -41.18 7.22
C LEU A 658 -22.99 -41.84 8.56
N MET A 659 -23.19 -41.05 9.61
CA MET A 659 -23.59 -41.57 10.93
C MET A 659 -25.07 -41.94 11.00
N GLY A 660 -25.90 -41.37 10.13
CA GLY A 660 -27.35 -41.54 10.13
C GLY A 660 -28.09 -40.66 11.15
N ASP A 661 -27.40 -39.74 11.82
CA ASP A 661 -27.94 -38.84 12.84
C ASP A 661 -27.31 -37.44 12.73
N SER A 662 -28.05 -36.41 13.15
CA SER A 662 -27.57 -35.02 13.20
C SER A 662 -26.79 -34.77 14.50
N VAL A 663 -25.52 -35.16 14.49
CA VAL A 663 -24.66 -35.20 15.68
C VAL A 663 -23.74 -33.98 15.74
N LEU A 664 -22.96 -33.73 14.68
CA LEU A 664 -22.04 -32.59 14.58
C LEU A 664 -22.83 -31.29 14.29
N PRO A 665 -22.47 -30.16 14.92
CA PRO A 665 -23.06 -28.87 14.56
C PRO A 665 -22.63 -28.46 13.15
N VAL A 666 -23.53 -27.80 12.44
CA VAL A 666 -23.27 -27.16 11.15
C VAL A 666 -23.26 -25.66 11.40
N SER A 667 -22.12 -25.00 11.21
CA SER A 667 -21.97 -23.55 11.41
C SER A 667 -21.40 -22.90 10.16
N PRO A 668 -21.94 -21.74 9.71
CA PRO A 668 -21.41 -21.01 8.57
C PRO A 668 -20.19 -20.14 8.92
N ASN A 669 -19.83 -19.97 10.20
CA ASN A 669 -18.84 -18.97 10.59
C ASN A 669 -17.37 -19.45 10.44
N PRO A 670 -16.46 -18.66 9.82
CA PRO A 670 -15.10 -19.08 9.46
C PRO A 670 -14.10 -19.36 10.60
N THR A 671 -14.47 -19.20 11.87
CA THR A 671 -13.50 -19.02 12.97
C THR A 671 -13.39 -20.16 13.98
N THR A 672 -14.19 -21.22 13.86
CA THR A 672 -14.25 -22.27 14.89
C THR A 672 -13.74 -23.60 14.38
N ALA A 673 -12.41 -23.68 14.32
CA ALA A 673 -11.65 -24.80 13.81
C ALA A 673 -11.28 -25.82 14.91
N ALA A 674 -12.26 -26.24 15.71
CA ALA A 674 -12.06 -27.34 16.65
C ALA A 674 -12.07 -28.67 15.88
N ILE A 675 -11.07 -29.52 16.14
CA ILE A 675 -11.00 -30.86 15.54
C ILE A 675 -11.97 -31.77 16.28
N ASN A 676 -12.89 -32.41 15.56
CA ASN A 676 -13.86 -33.32 16.14
C ASN A 676 -13.52 -34.76 15.75
N LYS A 677 -13.20 -35.60 16.75
CA LYS A 677 -13.06 -37.05 16.59
C LYS A 677 -14.33 -37.73 17.05
N ILE A 678 -14.89 -38.58 16.21
CA ILE A 678 -16.04 -39.41 16.52
C ILE A 678 -15.57 -40.86 16.64
N MET A 679 -15.79 -41.47 17.79
CA MET A 679 -15.32 -42.83 18.10
C MET A 679 -16.34 -43.59 18.96
N ALA A 680 -16.15 -44.91 19.04
CA ALA A 680 -17.01 -45.77 19.84
C ALA A 680 -16.93 -45.43 21.33
N SER A 681 -18.04 -45.59 22.03
CA SER A 681 -18.09 -45.47 23.49
C SER A 681 -17.32 -46.59 24.18
N ASN A 682 -16.93 -46.37 25.43
CA ASN A 682 -16.27 -47.37 26.27
C ASN A 682 -16.75 -47.28 27.74
N SER A 683 -16.17 -48.10 28.63
CA SER A 683 -16.58 -48.14 30.04
C SER A 683 -16.44 -46.81 30.77
N ASP A 684 -15.46 -45.99 30.36
CA ASP A 684 -15.11 -44.73 31.03
C ASP A 684 -15.80 -43.53 30.35
N HIS A 685 -16.23 -43.70 29.09
CA HIS A 685 -16.87 -42.67 28.27
C HIS A 685 -18.13 -43.24 27.58
N PRO A 686 -19.33 -43.05 28.16
CA PRO A 686 -20.56 -43.61 27.63
C PRO A 686 -21.03 -42.89 26.36
N HIS A 687 -21.89 -43.56 25.60
CA HIS A 687 -22.53 -43.00 24.41
C HIS A 687 -23.17 -41.62 24.67
N GLY A 688 -22.93 -40.66 23.77
CA GLY A 688 -23.48 -39.30 23.86
C GLY A 688 -22.71 -38.39 24.82
N THR A 689 -21.45 -38.71 25.11
CA THR A 689 -20.54 -37.83 25.86
C THR A 689 -19.36 -37.41 25.01
N ALA A 690 -18.74 -36.28 25.35
CA ALA A 690 -17.54 -35.81 24.68
C ALA A 690 -16.45 -35.42 25.69
N THR A 691 -15.21 -35.75 25.37
CA THR A 691 -14.04 -35.22 26.08
C THR A 691 -13.52 -34.00 25.31
N VAL A 692 -13.65 -32.82 25.90
CA VAL A 692 -13.14 -31.55 25.36
C VAL A 692 -11.77 -31.27 25.97
N THR A 693 -10.74 -31.24 25.15
CA THR A 693 -9.38 -30.85 25.54
C THR A 693 -9.21 -29.36 25.30
N LEU A 694 -8.97 -28.59 26.36
CA LEU A 694 -8.71 -27.16 26.26
C LEU A 694 -7.24 -26.88 25.95
N LYS A 695 -7.00 -25.85 25.15
CA LYS A 695 -5.65 -25.34 24.82
C LYS A 695 -4.88 -25.01 26.09
N SER A 696 -3.56 -25.21 26.09
CA SER A 696 -2.70 -24.70 27.15
C SER A 696 -2.57 -23.18 27.06
N ALA A 697 -2.09 -22.55 28.14
CA ALA A 697 -1.88 -21.12 28.18
C ALA A 697 -0.89 -20.64 27.11
N GLU A 698 0.15 -21.44 26.84
CA GLU A 698 1.16 -21.17 25.80
C GLU A 698 0.54 -21.24 24.41
N MET A 699 -0.27 -22.27 24.13
CA MET A 699 -0.93 -22.42 22.83
C MET A 699 -1.88 -21.26 22.53
N LEU A 700 -2.65 -20.86 23.54
CA LEU A 700 -3.61 -19.77 23.40
C LEU A 700 -2.90 -18.41 23.25
N LEU A 701 -1.77 -18.21 23.93
CA LEU A 701 -0.96 -17.01 23.79
C LEU A 701 -0.39 -16.87 22.37
N GLU A 702 0.10 -17.97 21.80
CA GLU A 702 0.56 -17.98 20.39
C GLU A 702 -0.56 -17.60 19.42
N ASP A 703 -1.75 -18.19 19.58
CA ASP A 703 -2.90 -17.91 18.72
C ASP A 703 -3.34 -16.44 18.81
N ILE A 704 -3.44 -15.88 20.03
CA ILE A 704 -3.86 -14.49 20.20
C ILE A 704 -2.78 -13.49 19.80
N SER A 705 -1.49 -13.82 19.98
CA SER A 705 -0.40 -12.96 19.53
C SER A 705 -0.32 -12.88 18.01
N LEU A 706 -0.62 -13.96 17.29
CA LEU A 706 -0.77 -13.92 15.84
C LEU A 706 -1.93 -13.00 15.44
N ALA A 707 -3.08 -13.12 16.11
CA ALA A 707 -4.24 -12.26 15.87
C ALA A 707 -3.98 -10.78 16.22
N LEU A 708 -3.21 -10.49 17.28
CA LEU A 708 -2.83 -9.12 17.65
C LEU A 708 -1.79 -8.52 16.71
N SER A 709 -0.94 -9.34 16.09
CA SER A 709 0.07 -8.87 15.14
C SER A 709 -0.53 -8.19 13.91
N SER A 710 -1.77 -8.54 13.51
CA SER A 710 -2.48 -7.85 12.42
C SER A 710 -2.88 -6.41 12.76
N TYR A 711 -2.74 -6.02 14.03
CA TYR A 711 -2.99 -4.68 14.56
C TYR A 711 -1.69 -4.00 15.03
N ASP A 712 -0.53 -4.54 14.64
CA ASP A 712 0.79 -4.08 15.10
C ASP A 712 0.94 -4.11 16.65
N LEU A 713 0.15 -4.96 17.32
CA LEU A 713 0.19 -5.17 18.76
C LEU A 713 0.93 -6.47 19.10
N THR A 714 1.63 -6.47 20.23
CA THR A 714 2.33 -7.65 20.74
C THR A 714 1.97 -7.88 22.20
N ALA A 715 1.77 -9.14 22.56
CA ALA A 715 1.50 -9.56 23.93
C ALA A 715 2.43 -10.71 24.30
N ASN A 716 3.03 -10.64 25.49
CA ASN A 716 3.93 -11.65 26.03
C ASN A 716 3.26 -12.51 27.10
N THR A 717 2.06 -12.14 27.55
CA THR A 717 1.26 -12.89 28.53
C THR A 717 -0.22 -12.84 28.17
N LEU A 718 -1.00 -13.82 28.63
CA LEU A 718 -2.46 -13.83 28.41
C LEU A 718 -3.16 -12.66 29.08
N ASP A 719 -2.68 -12.19 30.24
CA ASP A 719 -3.25 -11.04 30.94
C ASP A 719 -3.01 -9.73 30.17
N GLU A 720 -1.82 -9.58 29.56
CA GLU A 720 -1.51 -8.47 28.66
C GLU A 720 -2.38 -8.52 27.40
N ALA A 721 -2.49 -9.70 26.77
CA ALA A 721 -3.35 -9.91 25.63
C ALA A 721 -4.82 -9.57 25.96
N TYR A 722 -5.32 -9.95 27.14
CA TYR A 722 -6.68 -9.65 27.58
C TYR A 722 -6.95 -8.14 27.72
N LYS A 723 -5.99 -7.38 28.26
CA LYS A 723 -6.12 -5.91 28.35
C LYS A 723 -6.11 -5.26 26.96
N LEU A 724 -5.15 -5.65 26.12
CA LEU A 724 -5.00 -5.11 24.76
C LEU A 724 -6.25 -5.39 23.92
N THR A 725 -6.79 -6.60 24.01
CA THR A 725 -8.01 -6.99 23.30
C THR A 725 -9.23 -6.22 23.80
N GLY A 726 -9.37 -5.99 25.11
CA GLY A 726 -10.42 -5.12 25.66
C GLY A 726 -10.33 -3.68 25.14
N GLU A 727 -9.13 -3.09 25.18
CA GLU A 727 -8.90 -1.74 24.63
C GLU A 727 -9.18 -1.67 23.12
N LEU A 728 -8.83 -2.72 22.37
CA LEU A 728 -9.07 -2.79 20.94
C LEU A 728 -10.57 -2.86 20.62
N ILE A 729 -11.33 -3.65 21.40
CA ILE A 729 -12.79 -3.78 21.28
C ILE A 729 -13.50 -2.45 21.64
N ASP A 730 -13.00 -1.72 22.64
CA ASP A 730 -13.58 -0.44 23.07
C ASP A 730 -13.25 0.73 22.12
N ARG A 731 -12.14 0.65 21.39
CA ARG A 731 -11.70 1.67 20.41
C ARG A 731 -12.30 1.48 19.01
N THR A 732 -13.07 0.42 18.75
CA THR A 732 -13.47 0.08 17.38
C THR A 732 -14.62 0.94 16.85
N ASP A 733 -14.34 2.21 16.58
CA ASP A 733 -14.95 2.98 15.50
C ASP A 733 -13.90 3.11 14.37
N ALA A 734 -14.06 2.28 13.34
CA ALA A 734 -13.44 2.40 12.01
C ALA A 734 -11.91 2.64 11.91
N GLU A 735 -11.11 1.58 12.06
CA GLU A 735 -9.88 1.42 11.26
C GLU A 735 -9.95 0.11 10.45
N GLU A 736 -9.48 0.16 9.20
CA GLU A 736 -9.65 -0.90 8.18
C GLU A 736 -8.71 -2.11 8.37
N LYS A 737 -7.62 -1.96 9.14
CA LYS A 737 -6.61 -3.02 9.32
C LYS A 737 -7.04 -4.06 10.36
N GLY A 738 -6.93 -5.34 9.99
CA GLY A 738 -6.94 -6.48 10.93
C GLY A 738 -8.30 -7.08 11.30
N LYS A 739 -9.43 -6.56 10.80
CA LYS A 739 -10.78 -7.02 11.21
C LYS A 739 -11.06 -8.52 10.99
N THR A 740 -10.33 -9.19 10.12
CA THR A 740 -10.37 -10.66 9.94
C THR A 740 -10.09 -11.43 11.22
N HIS A 741 -9.26 -10.88 12.12
CA HIS A 741 -8.95 -11.48 13.41
C HIS A 741 -9.84 -10.99 14.55
N LEU A 742 -10.72 -10.00 14.30
CA LEU A 742 -11.53 -9.36 15.33
C LEU A 742 -12.55 -10.30 15.96
N SER A 743 -13.14 -11.22 15.19
CA SER A 743 -14.06 -12.24 15.71
C SER A 743 -13.35 -13.16 16.71
N PHE A 744 -12.16 -13.64 16.38
CA PHE A 744 -11.32 -14.42 17.29
C PHE A 744 -10.93 -13.62 18.54
N ILE A 745 -10.55 -12.35 18.37
CA ILE A 745 -10.21 -11.44 19.49
C ILE A 745 -11.42 -11.24 20.42
N LYS A 746 -12.61 -11.02 19.88
CA LYS A 746 -13.86 -10.89 20.64
C LYS A 746 -14.19 -12.18 21.39
N ALA A 747 -14.08 -13.33 20.73
CA ALA A 747 -14.31 -14.65 21.32
C ALA A 747 -13.35 -14.91 22.49
N PHE A 748 -12.06 -14.61 22.29
CA PHE A 748 -11.04 -14.70 23.33
C PHE A 748 -11.37 -13.78 24.53
N TYR A 749 -11.69 -12.51 24.29
CA TYR A 749 -12.00 -11.56 25.36
C TYR A 749 -13.26 -11.95 26.14
N GLN A 750 -14.29 -12.47 25.46
CA GLN A 750 -15.52 -12.91 26.11
C GLN A 750 -15.31 -14.15 26.96
N GLY A 751 -14.55 -15.15 26.48
CA GLY A 751 -14.44 -16.45 27.15
C GLY A 751 -13.25 -16.62 28.09
N LEU A 752 -12.20 -15.78 28.03
CA LEU A 752 -10.95 -16.05 28.78
C LEU A 752 -11.21 -16.20 30.28
N ARG A 753 -12.03 -15.33 30.87
CA ARG A 753 -12.32 -15.35 32.31
C ARG A 753 -12.99 -16.64 32.76
N ASP A 754 -13.78 -17.27 31.90
CA ASP A 754 -14.52 -18.49 32.23
C ASP A 754 -13.63 -19.74 32.17
N TYR A 755 -12.56 -19.71 31.36
CA TYR A 755 -11.71 -20.88 31.08
C TYR A 755 -10.26 -20.75 31.55
N GLN A 756 -9.81 -19.59 32.03
CA GLN A 756 -8.42 -19.34 32.42
C GLN A 756 -7.87 -20.38 33.41
N GLU A 757 -8.66 -20.77 34.41
CA GLU A 757 -8.26 -21.78 35.42
C GLU A 757 -8.28 -23.23 34.89
N ARG A 758 -8.87 -23.46 33.71
CA ARG A 758 -9.07 -24.79 33.11
C ARG A 758 -8.24 -25.02 31.86
N LEU A 759 -7.40 -24.06 31.45
CA LEU A 759 -6.51 -24.22 30.29
C LEU A 759 -5.58 -25.44 30.47
N GLY A 760 -5.39 -26.20 29.39
CA GLY A 760 -4.61 -27.43 29.38
C GLY A 760 -5.29 -28.65 30.04
N THR A 761 -6.53 -28.52 30.51
CA THR A 761 -7.28 -29.62 31.12
C THR A 761 -8.25 -30.29 30.15
N LYS A 762 -8.74 -31.48 30.53
CA LYS A 762 -9.79 -32.20 29.81
C LYS A 762 -11.12 -32.12 30.56
N LEU A 763 -12.19 -31.80 29.85
CA LEU A 763 -13.55 -31.71 30.37
C LEU A 763 -14.42 -32.81 29.77
N LEU A 764 -15.10 -33.59 30.62
CA LEU A 764 -16.14 -34.51 30.15
C LEU A 764 -17.48 -33.77 30.13
N VAL A 765 -18.12 -33.72 28.97
CA VAL A 765 -19.39 -33.02 28.75
C VAL A 765 -20.43 -33.95 28.12
N ASP A 766 -21.70 -33.61 28.27
CA ASP A 766 -22.81 -34.25 27.58
C ASP A 766 -22.96 -33.72 26.14
N MET A 767 -23.95 -34.22 25.38
CA MET A 767 -24.23 -33.76 24.02
C MET A 767 -24.53 -32.25 23.93
N ALA A 768 -25.16 -31.64 24.94
CA ALA A 768 -25.45 -30.22 24.94
C ALA A 768 -24.15 -29.41 25.11
N GLY A 769 -23.29 -29.81 26.04
CA GLY A 769 -21.96 -29.24 26.21
C GLY A 769 -21.08 -29.44 24.97
N PHE A 770 -21.12 -30.61 24.34
CA PHE A 770 -20.44 -30.87 23.07
C PHE A 770 -20.84 -29.86 22.00
N ARG A 771 -22.14 -29.70 21.73
CA ARG A 771 -22.65 -28.75 20.74
C ARG A 771 -22.21 -27.32 21.05
N SER A 772 -22.25 -26.94 22.32
CA SER A 772 -21.82 -25.63 22.79
C SER A 772 -20.33 -25.37 22.54
N PHE A 773 -19.44 -26.32 22.87
CA PHE A 773 -17.99 -26.19 22.64
C PHE A 773 -17.58 -26.29 21.17
N ALA A 774 -18.37 -26.98 20.35
CA ALA A 774 -18.10 -27.14 18.93
C ALA A 774 -18.66 -25.98 18.08
N ALA A 775 -19.72 -25.30 18.52
CA ALA A 775 -20.42 -24.27 17.73
C ALA A 775 -20.24 -22.82 18.24
N GLU A 776 -20.16 -22.58 19.56
CA GLU A 776 -20.08 -21.22 20.10
C GLU A 776 -18.64 -20.68 20.04
N GLU A 777 -18.43 -19.55 19.36
CA GLU A 777 -17.08 -18.97 19.14
C GLU A 777 -16.34 -18.69 20.45
N SER A 778 -17.03 -18.11 21.43
CA SER A 778 -16.48 -17.76 22.76
C SER A 778 -16.03 -18.98 23.59
N LYS A 779 -16.36 -20.20 23.16
CA LYS A 779 -15.92 -21.46 23.79
C LYS A 779 -14.95 -22.22 22.92
N SER A 780 -15.30 -22.42 21.66
CA SER A 780 -14.51 -23.16 20.67
C SER A 780 -13.12 -22.56 20.44
N CYS A 781 -12.93 -21.25 20.60
CA CYS A 781 -11.60 -20.64 20.48
C CYS A 781 -10.58 -21.17 21.52
N PHE A 782 -11.06 -21.70 22.64
CA PHE A 782 -10.25 -22.32 23.71
C PHE A 782 -10.07 -23.84 23.52
N VAL A 783 -10.72 -24.45 22.54
CA VAL A 783 -10.72 -25.91 22.33
C VAL A 783 -9.59 -26.30 21.38
N ASP A 784 -8.83 -27.32 21.78
CA ASP A 784 -7.80 -27.96 20.93
C ASP A 784 -8.37 -29.19 20.21
N LEU A 785 -9.06 -30.06 20.95
CA LEU A 785 -9.60 -31.32 20.44
C LEU A 785 -10.89 -31.68 21.16
N ILE A 786 -11.88 -32.15 20.40
CA ILE A 786 -13.09 -32.77 20.94
C ILE A 786 -13.12 -34.25 20.54
N GLU A 787 -13.22 -35.13 21.52
CA GLU A 787 -13.40 -36.58 21.34
C GLU A 787 -14.84 -36.94 21.71
N LEU A 788 -15.70 -37.07 20.70
CA LEU A 788 -17.09 -37.46 20.83
C LEU A 788 -17.23 -38.99 20.82
N TYR A 789 -17.83 -39.53 21.88
CA TYR A 789 -18.12 -40.94 22.03
C TYR A 789 -19.55 -41.20 21.57
N PHE A 790 -19.69 -41.65 20.32
CA PHE A 790 -20.97 -41.87 19.67
C PHE A 790 -20.99 -43.25 19.01
N ASP A 791 -22.04 -44.02 19.26
CA ASP A 791 -22.17 -45.40 18.83
C ASP A 791 -23.10 -45.46 17.62
N CYS A 792 -22.51 -45.60 16.44
CA CYS A 792 -23.20 -45.85 15.18
C CYS A 792 -22.61 -47.10 14.52
N ASP A 793 -23.17 -47.52 13.38
CA ASP A 793 -22.70 -48.72 12.67
C ASP A 793 -21.22 -48.63 12.26
N LEU A 794 -20.74 -47.41 12.01
CA LEU A 794 -19.35 -47.14 11.65
C LEU A 794 -18.40 -47.23 12.86
N THR A 795 -18.72 -46.53 13.95
CA THR A 795 -17.84 -46.51 15.13
C THR A 795 -17.77 -47.86 15.83
N LYS A 796 -18.87 -48.62 15.85
CA LYS A 796 -18.90 -50.01 16.37
C LYS A 796 -17.99 -50.97 15.60
N GLN A 797 -17.66 -50.66 14.35
CA GLN A 797 -16.71 -51.44 13.54
C GLN A 797 -15.24 -51.02 13.76
N GLY A 798 -14.99 -50.11 14.72
CA GLY A 798 -13.66 -49.60 15.02
C GLY A 798 -13.27 -48.38 14.18
N MET A 799 -14.20 -47.78 13.43
CA MET A 799 -13.89 -46.59 12.64
C MET A 799 -13.87 -45.33 13.52
N VAL A 800 -12.86 -44.49 13.31
CA VAL A 800 -12.75 -43.16 13.93
C VAL A 800 -12.87 -42.12 12.83
N LEU A 801 -13.95 -41.35 12.84
CA LEU A 801 -14.14 -40.23 11.91
C LEU A 801 -13.52 -38.97 12.50
N VAL A 802 -12.68 -38.29 11.72
CA VAL A 802 -12.09 -37.02 12.12
C VAL A 802 -12.60 -35.93 11.20
N ASP A 803 -13.42 -35.03 11.73
CA ASP A 803 -13.81 -33.80 11.04
C ASP A 803 -12.74 -32.74 11.31
N THR A 804 -12.07 -32.32 10.24
CA THR A 804 -10.97 -31.36 10.32
C THR A 804 -11.42 -29.96 9.88
N PRO A 805 -10.83 -28.90 10.45
CA PRO A 805 -11.02 -27.54 9.95
C PRO A 805 -10.70 -27.42 8.45
N GLY A 806 -11.36 -26.48 7.77
CA GLY A 806 -11.09 -26.20 6.36
C GLY A 806 -9.64 -25.77 6.12
N ALA A 807 -9.10 -26.08 4.93
CA ALA A 807 -7.74 -25.75 4.51
C ALA A 807 -7.44 -24.23 4.44
N ASP A 808 -8.50 -23.42 4.35
CA ASP A 808 -8.46 -21.96 4.18
C ASP A 808 -8.66 -21.22 5.53
N SER A 809 -8.37 -21.88 6.66
CA SER A 809 -8.46 -21.24 7.98
C SER A 809 -7.39 -20.14 8.13
N ILE A 810 -7.80 -19.00 8.69
CA ILE A 810 -6.96 -17.81 8.93
C ILE A 810 -5.80 -18.10 9.91
N ASN A 811 -5.93 -19.10 10.79
CA ASN A 811 -4.88 -19.47 11.73
C ASN A 811 -3.99 -20.57 11.14
N ALA A 812 -2.72 -20.26 10.91
CA ALA A 812 -1.70 -21.19 10.40
C ALA A 812 -1.60 -22.50 11.23
N ARG A 813 -1.94 -22.45 12.53
CA ARG A 813 -1.97 -23.63 13.41
C ARG A 813 -3.11 -24.60 13.08
N HIS A 814 -4.27 -24.11 12.66
CA HIS A 814 -5.40 -24.98 12.26
C HIS A 814 -5.07 -25.75 10.99
N THR A 815 -4.39 -25.10 10.04
CA THR A 815 -3.85 -25.74 8.85
C THR A 815 -2.81 -26.81 9.22
N GLY A 816 -1.88 -26.49 10.14
CA GLY A 816 -0.87 -27.44 10.63
C GLY A 816 -1.43 -28.66 11.37
N ALA A 817 -2.43 -28.46 12.22
CA ALA A 817 -3.10 -29.55 12.94
C ALA A 817 -3.89 -30.45 11.99
N ALA A 818 -4.63 -29.87 11.04
CA ALA A 818 -5.31 -30.63 9.98
C ALA A 818 -4.31 -31.47 9.16
N PHE A 819 -3.14 -30.91 8.84
CA PHE A 819 -2.07 -31.64 8.15
C PHE A 819 -1.52 -32.84 8.94
N GLU A 820 -1.30 -32.71 10.24
CA GLU A 820 -0.86 -33.85 11.07
C GLU A 820 -1.93 -34.97 11.11
N TYR A 821 -3.22 -34.64 11.07
CA TYR A 821 -4.28 -35.65 10.95
C TYR A 821 -4.29 -36.31 9.57
N ILE A 822 -4.13 -35.56 8.48
CA ILE A 822 -4.03 -36.12 7.11
C ILE A 822 -2.87 -37.11 7.00
N LYS A 823 -1.72 -36.74 7.55
CA LYS A 823 -0.49 -37.55 7.56
C LYS A 823 -0.69 -38.86 8.31
N ASN A 824 -1.40 -38.82 9.43
CA ASN A 824 -1.57 -39.95 10.34
C ASN A 824 -2.89 -40.72 10.17
N ALA A 825 -3.80 -40.29 9.30
CA ALA A 825 -5.04 -41.00 8.99
C ALA A 825 -4.79 -42.25 8.14
N ASP A 826 -5.66 -43.26 8.24
CA ASP A 826 -5.61 -44.48 7.44
C ASP A 826 -6.28 -44.26 6.07
N ALA A 827 -7.37 -43.49 6.04
CA ALA A 827 -8.02 -43.02 4.83
C ALA A 827 -8.34 -41.52 4.90
N ILE A 828 -8.42 -40.87 3.74
CA ILE A 828 -8.79 -39.45 3.60
C ILE A 828 -9.97 -39.39 2.64
N LEU A 829 -11.06 -38.74 3.06
CA LEU A 829 -12.18 -38.42 2.20
C LEU A 829 -12.15 -36.92 1.92
N PHE A 830 -11.96 -36.60 0.64
CA PHE A 830 -11.97 -35.21 0.18
C PHE A 830 -13.40 -34.82 -0.22
N VAL A 831 -14.02 -33.95 0.56
CA VAL A 831 -15.38 -33.45 0.32
C VAL A 831 -15.29 -32.13 -0.44
N THR A 832 -15.94 -32.08 -1.60
CA THR A 832 -16.03 -30.89 -2.45
C THR A 832 -17.40 -30.86 -3.10
N TYR A 833 -17.94 -29.67 -3.36
CA TYR A 833 -19.11 -29.56 -4.22
C TYR A 833 -18.73 -29.83 -5.67
N TYR A 834 -19.67 -30.45 -6.41
CA TYR A 834 -19.47 -30.82 -7.81
C TYR A 834 -19.25 -29.61 -8.73
N ASN A 835 -19.78 -28.43 -8.36
CA ASN A 835 -19.69 -27.19 -9.12
C ASN A 835 -18.45 -26.33 -8.76
N HIS A 836 -17.75 -26.65 -7.66
CA HIS A 836 -16.49 -26.01 -7.25
C HIS A 836 -15.36 -27.03 -7.04
N PRO A 837 -14.95 -27.79 -8.07
CA PRO A 837 -13.94 -28.85 -7.92
C PRO A 837 -12.49 -28.34 -7.72
N PHE A 838 -12.25 -27.03 -7.80
CA PHE A 838 -10.92 -26.41 -7.70
C PHE A 838 -10.96 -25.19 -6.77
N PHE A 839 -10.17 -25.20 -5.70
CA PHE A 839 -9.91 -24.03 -4.83
C PHE A 839 -8.40 -23.86 -4.62
N LYS A 840 -7.91 -22.63 -4.38
CA LYS A 840 -6.46 -22.32 -4.30
C LYS A 840 -5.70 -23.15 -3.24
N GLY A 841 -6.34 -23.50 -2.12
CA GLY A 841 -5.78 -24.38 -1.07
C GLY A 841 -5.47 -25.81 -1.54
N ARG A 842 -5.98 -26.23 -2.70
CA ARG A 842 -5.74 -27.54 -3.32
C ARG A 842 -4.23 -27.80 -3.49
N GLN A 843 -3.50 -26.93 -4.19
CA GLN A 843 -2.07 -27.15 -4.46
C GLN A 843 -1.22 -27.29 -3.19
N ARG A 844 -1.47 -26.43 -2.18
CA ARG A 844 -0.75 -26.46 -0.89
C ARG A 844 -0.94 -27.77 -0.13
N VAL A 845 -2.09 -28.41 -0.27
CA VAL A 845 -2.42 -29.64 0.46
C VAL A 845 -2.04 -30.89 -0.32
N PHE A 846 -2.22 -30.88 -1.64
CA PHE A 846 -2.04 -32.07 -2.45
C PHE A 846 -0.56 -32.35 -2.75
N ASP A 847 0.30 -31.35 -2.99
CA ASP A 847 1.73 -31.60 -3.31
C ASP A 847 2.49 -32.40 -2.22
N PRO A 848 2.31 -32.16 -0.91
CA PRO A 848 3.05 -32.90 0.12
C PRO A 848 2.50 -34.31 0.44
N ALA A 849 1.20 -34.56 0.25
CA ALA A 849 0.51 -35.78 0.73
C ALA A 849 0.30 -36.86 -0.35
N TRP A 850 0.33 -36.47 -1.63
CA TRP A 850 0.01 -37.31 -2.80
C TRP A 850 0.87 -38.57 -3.00
N PRO A 851 2.20 -38.61 -2.70
CA PRO A 851 3.04 -39.73 -3.12
C PRO A 851 2.83 -41.06 -2.36
N ARG A 852 1.98 -41.13 -1.31
CA ARG A 852 2.01 -42.25 -0.34
C ARG A 852 0.73 -43.08 -0.18
N LYS A 853 -0.41 -42.72 -0.78
CA LYS A 853 -1.71 -43.42 -0.55
C LYS A 853 -2.44 -43.70 -1.87
N GLY A 854 -2.89 -44.95 -2.07
CA GLY A 854 -3.61 -45.41 -3.27
C GLY A 854 -5.06 -44.91 -3.34
N PHE A 855 -5.58 -44.68 -4.54
CA PHE A 855 -6.87 -44.01 -4.79
C PHE A 855 -8.00 -44.98 -5.15
N PHE A 856 -9.19 -44.72 -4.62
CA PHE A 856 -10.47 -45.16 -5.19
C PHE A 856 -11.32 -43.92 -5.48
N ARG A 857 -11.81 -43.79 -6.71
CA ARG A 857 -12.72 -42.73 -7.16
C ARG A 857 -14.09 -43.39 -7.35
N HIS A 858 -15.06 -43.06 -6.50
CA HIS A 858 -16.47 -43.30 -6.84
C HIS A 858 -17.00 -42.03 -7.49
N GLY A 859 -17.46 -42.17 -8.73
CA GLY A 859 -18.11 -41.12 -9.51
C GLY A 859 -19.58 -41.41 -9.66
#